data_AF-A0A4Q2Z264-F1
#
_entry.id   AF-A0A4Q2Z264-F1
#
_cell.length_a   1.000
_cell.length_b   1.000
_cell.length_c   1.000
_cell.angle_alpha   90.00
_cell.angle_beta   90.00
_cell.angle_gamma   90.00
#
_symmetry.space_group_name_H-M   'P 1'
#
loop_
_entity.id
_entity.type
_entity.pdbx_description
1 polymer ?
#
loop_
_entity_poly.entity_id
_entity_poly.type
_entity_poly.pdbx_seq_one_letter_code
_entity_poly.pdbx_strand_id
1 'polypeptide(L)'
;MLRSIMRGIWLLLAVTGLSLMPAAAKQAKDKPTEHYVFGKLNTPTPGPVSGGLLLMGGGDRNIDAMKWFFGKAGNGHIVVISASYGKEIGQEFFHDIGGIQSTEIFVFHGRSQATNKKILDRLKKADGIFIAGGDQARYVRYWRGTPVGDILNAHVAAGKPLAGTSAGLAIQGEKLYGAMDDGSLKSPEALADPFGSANTIEGDFLHFALLKGIVTDTHFKERERLGRLFAFVAKAQVGRPADQPAMLGLGVDESAALAVEPDGRARIYATEPDGYAWVVDGAGLRGLEQRGPLDAPRVKVTGVGPGSVLHLPSGKVDAPVFERNYAVRAGEIVEVPRWSLAIHGGAGVIERGSLPPEKEKAYRAALDEALRTGSAVLDKGGAALDAVAAAVRVLEDNPLFNAGRGAVFTAEGRNELDAAIMDGKTQKAGAVAGVTRTRHPIDLARAVMDKSPHVMLAGVGADRFSVERGLEQADPSWFRTEERWQQLLRWREKQLGAIDPTHLFGTVGAVALDAEGNLAAATSTGGMTGKRWGRVGDSPIIGAGTYAKNGQCAVSATGSGEYFIRESAARQVCDRVAWKGESLRDAAQATIMAVGAIGGDGGLIAMGPDGRPAFAINDLGMYRGLMSAGGSPQTAIFADEKLAD
;
A
#
# COMPACT_ATOMS: atom_id res chain seq x y z
N MET A 1 -54.37 25.00 -61.36
CA MET A 1 -54.19 26.17 -60.48
C MET A 1 -52.82 26.04 -59.87
N LEU A 2 -51.75 26.60 -60.42
CA LEU A 2 -51.29 28.00 -60.54
C LEU A 2 -49.88 27.97 -59.88
N ARG A 3 -48.79 27.96 -60.66
CA ARG A 3 -48.07 29.12 -61.23
C ARG A 3 -47.21 29.82 -60.15
N SER A 4 -45.87 29.79 -60.25
CA SER A 4 -45.03 30.77 -60.99
C SER A 4 -44.91 32.12 -60.24
N ILE A 5 -43.85 32.93 -60.24
CA ILE A 5 -42.65 33.07 -61.09
C ILE A 5 -41.72 34.10 -60.38
N MET A 6 -40.42 33.78 -60.34
CA MET A 6 -39.22 34.56 -60.67
C MET A 6 -39.25 36.08 -61.06
N ARG A 7 -38.08 36.72 -60.79
CA ARG A 7 -37.38 37.89 -61.44
C ARG A 7 -37.79 39.30 -60.99
N GLY A 8 -36.89 40.28 -60.84
CA GLY A 8 -35.43 40.48 -61.08
C GLY A 8 -35.00 41.80 -60.36
N ILE A 9 -33.80 42.39 -60.42
CA ILE A 9 -32.87 42.70 -61.53
C ILE A 9 -31.55 43.26 -60.93
N TRP A 10 -30.40 42.80 -61.46
CA TRP A 10 -29.10 43.44 -61.79
C TRP A 10 -28.52 44.67 -61.03
N LEU A 11 -27.23 44.61 -60.64
CA LEU A 11 -26.12 45.31 -61.32
C LEU A 11 -24.70 44.83 -60.88
N LEU A 12 -23.72 45.17 -61.70
CA LEU A 12 -22.37 44.60 -61.91
C LEU A 12 -21.23 45.12 -61.00
N LEU A 13 -20.13 44.32 -60.98
CA LEU A 13 -18.69 44.64 -61.02
C LEU A 13 -18.04 45.49 -59.90
N ALA A 14 -17.07 44.89 -59.19
CA ALA A 14 -15.64 45.25 -59.34
C ALA A 14 -14.73 44.24 -58.62
N VAL A 15 -13.84 43.63 -59.40
CA VAL A 15 -12.71 42.81 -58.96
C VAL A 15 -11.60 43.72 -58.45
N THR A 16 -11.11 43.50 -57.22
CA THR A 16 -9.71 43.78 -56.87
C THR A 16 -9.21 42.63 -55.99
N GLY A 17 -8.32 41.82 -56.56
CA GLY A 17 -7.59 40.80 -55.82
C GLY A 17 -6.54 41.45 -54.94
N LEU A 18 -6.71 41.33 -53.62
CA LEU A 18 -5.59 41.41 -52.69
C LEU A 18 -5.18 39.97 -52.34
N SER A 19 -4.06 39.56 -52.92
CA SER A 19 -3.29 38.39 -52.50
C SER A 19 -2.78 38.60 -51.06
N LEU A 20 -3.51 38.05 -50.09
CA LEU A 20 -3.00 37.87 -48.73
C LEU A 20 -1.95 36.76 -48.76
N MET A 21 -0.68 37.16 -48.87
CA MET A 21 0.44 36.30 -48.51
C MET A 21 0.36 35.96 -47.01
N PRO A 22 0.60 34.70 -46.60
CA PRO A 22 0.68 34.39 -45.18
C PRO A 22 1.90 35.09 -44.60
N ALA A 23 1.67 35.93 -43.59
CA ALA A 23 2.73 36.48 -42.77
C ALA A 23 3.47 35.31 -42.10
N ALA A 24 4.64 34.96 -42.64
CA ALA A 24 5.55 34.06 -41.99
C ALA A 24 5.95 34.69 -40.65
N ALA A 25 5.42 34.14 -39.55
CA ALA A 25 5.89 34.45 -38.21
C ALA A 25 7.40 34.19 -38.21
N LYS A 26 8.21 35.26 -38.10
CA LYS A 26 9.65 35.16 -37.88
C LYS A 26 9.86 34.38 -36.59
N GLN A 27 10.25 33.11 -36.72
CA GLN A 27 10.82 32.33 -35.64
C GLN A 27 12.02 33.12 -35.11
N ALA A 28 11.93 33.59 -33.87
CA ALA A 28 13.07 34.22 -33.21
C ALA A 28 14.23 33.23 -33.27
N LYS A 29 15.40 33.66 -33.76
CA LYS A 29 16.60 32.80 -33.76
C LYS A 29 16.92 32.46 -32.31
N ASP A 30 16.98 31.16 -32.00
CA ASP A 30 17.45 30.67 -30.70
C ASP A 30 18.78 31.34 -30.34
N LYS A 31 18.97 31.68 -29.05
CA LYS A 31 20.25 32.20 -28.56
C LYS A 31 21.37 31.20 -28.91
N PRO A 32 22.57 31.67 -29.30
CA PRO A 32 23.68 30.79 -29.61
C PRO A 32 24.06 29.92 -28.39
N THR A 33 24.47 28.68 -28.63
CA THR A 33 24.96 27.77 -27.58
C THR A 33 26.13 28.39 -26.85
N GLU A 34 26.04 28.46 -25.52
CA GLU A 34 27.21 28.77 -24.71
C GLU A 34 28.03 27.50 -24.53
N HIS A 35 29.32 27.62 -24.76
CA HIS A 35 30.27 26.52 -24.75
C HIS A 35 31.49 26.91 -23.93
N TYR A 36 31.78 26.13 -22.90
CA TYR A 36 32.90 26.36 -22.00
C TYR A 36 33.78 25.11 -21.94
N VAL A 37 35.09 25.30 -21.84
CA VAL A 37 36.06 24.21 -21.78
C VAL A 37 37.10 24.51 -20.71
N PHE A 38 37.32 23.54 -19.84
CA PHE A 38 38.37 23.53 -18.83
C PHE A 38 39.24 22.29 -19.03
N GLY A 39 40.57 22.44 -19.06
CA GLY A 39 41.51 21.35 -19.33
C GLY A 39 41.79 21.11 -20.83
N LYS A 40 42.36 19.94 -21.17
CA LYS A 40 42.81 19.60 -22.53
C LYS A 40 42.02 18.44 -23.12
N LEU A 41 41.17 18.73 -24.10
CA LEU A 41 40.22 17.77 -24.70
C LEU A 41 40.83 16.62 -25.52
N ASN A 42 42.13 16.68 -25.83
CA ASN A 42 42.82 15.71 -26.69
C ASN A 42 43.86 14.89 -25.92
N THR A 43 43.74 14.81 -24.61
CA THR A 43 44.61 13.97 -23.77
C THR A 43 44.03 12.54 -23.68
N PRO A 44 44.85 11.51 -23.43
CA PRO A 44 44.32 10.17 -23.20
C PRO A 44 43.54 10.07 -21.87
N THR A 45 42.47 9.29 -21.87
CA THR A 45 41.75 8.90 -20.64
C THR A 45 42.67 8.07 -19.72
N PRO A 46 42.93 8.51 -18.47
CA PRO A 46 43.94 7.87 -17.61
C PRO A 46 43.61 6.45 -17.16
N GLY A 47 42.33 6.16 -16.90
CA GLY A 47 41.86 4.90 -16.33
C GLY A 47 40.77 4.23 -17.17
N PRO A 48 40.32 3.03 -16.77
CA PRO A 48 39.23 2.36 -17.44
C PRO A 48 37.92 3.12 -17.24
N VAL A 49 37.15 3.29 -18.32
CA VAL A 49 35.77 3.78 -18.26
C VAL A 49 34.85 2.61 -17.92
N SER A 50 33.94 2.80 -16.96
CA SER A 50 32.98 1.79 -16.52
C SER A 50 31.63 2.42 -16.21
N GLY A 51 30.57 1.62 -16.31
CA GLY A 51 29.20 2.12 -16.19
C GLY A 51 28.84 2.55 -14.77
N GLY A 52 27.79 3.34 -14.68
CA GLY A 52 27.17 3.73 -13.41
C GLY A 52 26.19 4.88 -13.61
N LEU A 53 25.17 4.96 -12.77
CA LEU A 53 24.26 6.09 -12.72
C LEU A 53 24.46 6.85 -11.41
N LEU A 54 24.61 8.16 -11.47
CA LEU A 54 24.63 9.00 -10.27
C LEU A 54 23.39 9.90 -10.24
N LEU A 55 22.57 9.70 -9.22
CA LEU A 55 21.33 10.43 -8.98
C LEU A 55 21.49 11.33 -7.75
N MET A 56 21.72 12.63 -7.96
CA MET A 56 21.92 13.62 -6.88
C MET A 56 20.66 14.45 -6.61
N GLY A 57 20.20 14.49 -5.35
CA GLY A 57 18.90 15.09 -5.02
C GLY A 57 18.85 16.62 -5.03
N GLY A 58 19.99 17.32 -5.03
CA GLY A 58 20.06 18.73 -5.46
C GLY A 58 20.69 19.75 -4.51
N GLY A 59 21.23 19.33 -3.35
CA GLY A 59 21.93 20.19 -2.39
C GLY A 59 23.44 20.33 -2.65
N ASP A 60 24.15 20.95 -1.70
CA ASP A 60 25.57 21.26 -1.84
C ASP A 60 26.46 20.01 -1.98
N ARG A 61 27.15 19.98 -3.12
CA ARG A 61 28.33 19.20 -3.52
C ARG A 61 28.65 17.97 -2.66
N ASN A 62 28.07 16.84 -3.02
CA ASN A 62 28.55 15.54 -2.56
C ASN A 62 29.87 15.17 -3.28
N ILE A 63 31.00 15.66 -2.75
CA ILE A 63 32.33 15.51 -3.36
C ILE A 63 32.70 14.04 -3.54
N ASP A 64 32.37 13.18 -2.58
CA ASP A 64 32.71 11.75 -2.65
C ASP A 64 31.92 11.04 -3.75
N ALA A 65 30.64 11.35 -3.91
CA ALA A 65 29.84 10.87 -5.04
C ALA A 65 30.39 11.35 -6.39
N MET A 66 30.83 12.60 -6.46
CA MET A 66 31.44 13.15 -7.68
C MET A 66 32.77 12.48 -8.02
N LYS A 67 33.63 12.24 -7.02
CA LYS A 67 34.87 11.47 -7.19
C LYS A 67 34.60 10.04 -7.65
N TRP A 68 33.55 9.41 -7.12
CA TRP A 68 33.10 8.10 -7.62
C TRP A 68 32.73 8.18 -9.10
N PHE A 69 31.93 9.17 -9.51
CA PHE A 69 31.55 9.36 -10.93
C PHE A 69 32.76 9.64 -11.83
N PHE A 70 33.71 10.47 -11.39
CA PHE A 70 34.94 10.74 -12.13
C PHE A 70 35.81 9.49 -12.28
N GLY A 71 35.92 8.69 -11.22
CA GLY A 71 36.58 7.39 -11.27
C GLY A 71 35.93 6.44 -12.26
N LYS A 72 34.59 6.39 -12.33
CA LYS A 72 33.84 5.63 -13.35
C LYS A 72 34.13 6.11 -14.76
N ALA A 73 34.34 7.41 -14.95
CA ALA A 73 34.73 8.02 -16.23
C ALA A 73 36.24 7.86 -16.51
N GLY A 74 36.94 6.98 -15.80
CA GLY A 74 38.38 6.77 -15.98
C GLY A 74 39.22 8.01 -15.66
N ASN A 75 38.68 8.95 -14.87
CA ASN A 75 39.28 10.27 -14.62
C ASN A 75 39.56 11.07 -15.91
N GLY A 76 38.74 10.83 -16.94
CA GLY A 76 38.92 11.36 -18.29
C GLY A 76 38.15 12.66 -18.55
N HIS A 77 37.36 12.65 -19.63
CA HIS A 77 36.66 13.80 -20.17
C HIS A 77 35.18 13.80 -19.77
N ILE A 78 34.78 14.79 -18.98
CA ILE A 78 33.39 14.98 -18.56
C ILE A 78 32.71 16.01 -19.46
N VAL A 79 31.58 15.65 -20.05
CA VAL A 79 30.70 16.60 -20.75
C VAL A 79 29.50 16.92 -19.89
N VAL A 80 29.33 18.20 -19.57
CA VAL A 80 28.18 18.72 -18.84
C VAL A 80 27.17 19.30 -19.83
N ILE A 81 25.92 18.88 -19.73
CA ILE A 81 24.81 19.48 -20.47
C ILE A 81 23.85 20.18 -19.51
N SER A 82 23.43 21.38 -19.91
CA SER A 82 22.61 22.28 -19.09
C SER A 82 21.61 23.04 -19.97
N ALA A 83 20.49 23.46 -19.40
CA ALA A 83 19.51 24.35 -20.05
C ALA A 83 19.16 25.55 -19.15
N SER A 84 19.91 25.73 -18.06
CA SER A 84 19.61 26.72 -17.02
C SER A 84 20.86 27.36 -16.41
N TYR A 85 21.93 26.58 -16.22
CA TYR A 85 23.18 27.04 -15.61
C TYR A 85 24.31 27.22 -16.62
N GLY A 86 25.25 28.12 -16.29
CA GLY A 86 26.39 28.50 -17.12
C GLY A 86 27.67 27.70 -16.82
N LYS A 87 28.81 28.40 -16.75
CA LYS A 87 30.15 27.82 -16.65
C LYS A 87 30.52 27.29 -15.26
N GLU A 88 29.78 27.67 -14.24
CA GLU A 88 30.17 27.55 -12.82
C GLU A 88 30.42 26.09 -12.42
N ILE A 89 29.50 25.20 -12.81
CA ILE A 89 29.58 23.77 -12.49
C ILE A 89 30.80 23.09 -13.13
N GLY A 90 31.17 23.51 -14.33
CA GLY A 90 32.30 22.93 -15.04
C GLY A 90 33.64 23.44 -14.50
N GLN A 91 33.68 24.71 -14.10
CA GLN A 91 34.84 25.29 -13.44
C GLN A 91 35.13 24.57 -12.13
N GLU A 92 34.10 24.33 -11.33
CA GLU A 92 34.17 23.57 -10.09
C GLU A 92 34.68 22.14 -10.32
N PHE A 93 34.11 21.40 -11.28
CA PHE A 93 34.49 20.01 -11.51
C PHE A 93 35.98 19.88 -11.83
N PHE A 94 36.50 20.80 -12.62
CA PHE A 94 37.91 20.79 -13.02
C PHE A 94 38.86 21.36 -11.97
N HIS A 95 38.48 22.45 -11.29
CA HIS A 95 39.38 23.18 -10.37
C HIS A 95 39.20 22.80 -8.90
N ASP A 96 37.96 22.68 -8.42
CA ASP A 96 37.67 22.50 -7.00
C ASP A 96 37.71 21.01 -6.61
N ILE A 97 37.02 20.16 -7.39
CA ILE A 97 37.01 18.71 -7.18
C ILE A 97 38.28 18.09 -7.80
N GLY A 98 38.55 18.44 -9.07
CA GLY A 98 39.74 18.04 -9.80
C GLY A 98 39.82 16.55 -10.10
N GLY A 99 40.99 16.13 -10.57
CA GLY A 99 41.28 14.73 -10.87
C GLY A 99 40.80 14.23 -12.24
N ILE A 100 40.26 15.11 -13.09
CA ILE A 100 39.82 14.78 -14.46
C ILE A 100 40.65 15.51 -15.52
N GLN A 101 40.71 14.97 -16.74
CA GLN A 101 41.46 15.57 -17.84
C GLN A 101 40.82 16.84 -18.41
N SER A 102 39.49 16.89 -18.43
CA SER A 102 38.76 18.08 -18.84
C SER A 102 37.29 18.05 -18.42
N THR A 103 36.72 19.25 -18.34
CA THR A 103 35.27 19.45 -18.32
C THR A 103 34.85 20.35 -19.47
N GLU A 104 33.84 19.93 -20.22
CA GLU A 104 33.26 20.68 -21.33
C GLU A 104 31.77 20.87 -21.12
N ILE A 105 31.27 22.09 -21.25
CA ILE A 105 29.89 22.45 -20.89
C ILE A 105 29.17 23.00 -22.10
N PHE A 106 27.97 22.47 -22.37
CA PHE A 106 27.04 22.99 -23.38
C PHE A 106 25.75 23.47 -22.72
N VAL A 107 25.46 24.77 -22.87
CA VAL A 107 24.20 25.37 -22.41
C VAL A 107 23.23 25.50 -23.57
N PHE A 108 22.12 24.78 -23.46
CA PHE A 108 21.03 24.76 -24.42
C PHE A 108 20.02 25.87 -24.09
N HIS A 109 19.71 26.69 -25.08
CA HIS A 109 18.70 27.74 -25.04
C HIS A 109 17.48 27.42 -25.93
N GLY A 110 17.53 26.30 -26.67
CA GLY A 110 16.50 25.87 -27.59
C GLY A 110 16.72 24.46 -28.15
N ARG A 111 15.64 23.89 -28.70
CA ARG A 111 15.61 22.53 -29.26
C ARG A 111 16.50 22.36 -30.49
N SER A 112 16.69 23.42 -31.28
CA SER A 112 17.50 23.37 -32.51
C SER A 112 18.96 22.97 -32.26
N GLN A 113 19.48 23.25 -31.06
CA GLN A 113 20.85 22.89 -30.67
C GLN A 113 21.02 21.38 -30.45
N ALA A 114 19.94 20.64 -30.20
CA ALA A 114 19.98 19.19 -29.99
C ALA A 114 20.26 18.36 -31.25
N THR A 115 20.40 19.02 -32.41
CA THR A 115 20.84 18.40 -33.67
C THR A 115 22.21 18.93 -34.13
N ASN A 116 22.86 19.80 -33.34
CA ASN A 116 24.14 20.39 -33.73
C ASN A 116 25.25 19.34 -33.73
N LYS A 117 25.80 19.05 -34.92
CA LYS A 117 26.83 18.04 -35.13
C LYS A 117 28.04 18.16 -34.18
N LYS A 118 28.52 19.38 -33.89
CA LYS A 118 29.67 19.56 -32.99
C LYS A 118 29.35 19.09 -31.58
N ILE A 119 28.16 19.43 -31.06
CA ILE A 119 27.73 19.01 -29.73
C ILE A 119 27.57 17.48 -29.69
N LEU A 120 26.91 16.90 -30.70
CA LEU A 120 26.70 15.45 -30.79
C LEU A 120 28.02 14.66 -30.84
N ASP A 121 29.00 15.15 -31.60
CA ASP A 121 30.32 14.51 -31.71
C ASP A 121 31.09 14.56 -30.39
N ARG A 122 30.92 15.62 -29.59
CA ARG A 122 31.52 15.74 -28.26
C ARG A 122 30.84 14.83 -27.25
N LEU A 123 29.50 14.77 -27.25
CA LEU A 123 28.75 13.86 -26.37
C LEU A 123 29.11 12.39 -26.61
N LYS A 124 29.22 11.95 -27.87
CA LYS A 124 29.61 10.56 -28.20
C LYS A 124 31.02 10.20 -27.71
N LYS A 125 31.92 11.18 -27.65
CA LYS A 125 33.31 11.01 -27.21
C LYS A 125 33.50 11.16 -25.71
N ALA A 126 32.48 11.61 -24.97
CA ALA A 126 32.57 11.79 -23.53
C ALA A 126 32.93 10.47 -22.84
N ASP A 127 33.79 10.54 -21.82
CA ASP A 127 34.02 9.42 -20.93
C ASP A 127 32.90 9.35 -19.89
N GLY A 128 32.41 10.49 -19.41
CA GLY A 128 31.21 10.61 -18.59
C GLY A 128 30.35 11.80 -18.99
N ILE A 129 29.03 11.68 -18.84
CA ILE A 129 28.09 12.78 -19.10
C ILE A 129 27.41 13.19 -17.78
N PHE A 130 27.37 14.50 -17.52
CA PHE A 130 26.68 15.07 -16.37
C PHE A 130 25.54 15.98 -16.83
N ILE A 131 24.34 15.78 -16.29
CA ILE A 131 23.16 16.60 -16.55
C ILE A 131 22.97 17.57 -15.38
N ALA A 132 23.12 18.86 -15.65
CA ALA A 132 22.98 19.89 -14.64
C ALA A 132 21.53 20.02 -14.13
N GLY A 133 21.35 20.67 -12.98
CA GLY A 133 20.02 21.01 -12.48
C GLY A 133 19.35 22.15 -13.27
N GLY A 134 18.30 22.74 -12.70
CA GLY A 134 17.60 23.88 -13.27
C GLY A 134 16.15 23.58 -13.61
N ASP A 135 15.68 24.10 -14.74
CA ASP A 135 14.32 23.93 -15.24
C ASP A 135 14.19 22.62 -16.03
N GLN A 136 13.53 21.63 -15.40
CA GLN A 136 13.28 20.30 -15.98
C GLN A 136 12.44 20.33 -17.26
N ALA A 137 11.52 21.29 -17.43
CA ALA A 137 10.66 21.37 -18.60
C ALA A 137 11.49 21.67 -19.85
N ARG A 138 12.57 22.47 -19.71
CA ARG A 138 13.51 22.74 -20.80
C ARG A 138 14.21 21.49 -21.28
N TYR A 139 14.64 20.61 -20.37
CA TYR A 139 15.27 19.34 -20.75
C TYR A 139 14.36 18.46 -21.58
N VAL A 140 13.10 18.31 -21.14
CA VAL A 140 12.10 17.56 -21.89
C VAL A 140 11.84 18.19 -23.27
N ARG A 141 11.60 19.51 -23.31
CA ARG A 141 11.31 20.25 -24.56
C ARG A 141 12.47 20.21 -25.55
N TYR A 142 13.71 20.31 -25.06
CA TYR A 142 14.89 20.42 -25.92
C TYR A 142 15.44 19.08 -26.36
N TRP A 143 15.37 18.03 -25.54
CA TRP A 143 16.12 16.80 -25.80
C TRP A 143 15.25 15.57 -26.10
N ARG A 144 13.99 15.51 -25.64
CA ARG A 144 13.12 14.36 -25.92
C ARG A 144 12.87 14.19 -27.42
N GLY A 145 13.05 12.97 -27.94
CA GLY A 145 12.91 12.67 -29.36
C GLY A 145 13.90 13.45 -30.24
N THR A 146 15.13 13.66 -29.75
CA THR A 146 16.22 14.29 -30.49
C THR A 146 17.48 13.44 -30.41
N PRO A 147 18.48 13.68 -31.29
CA PRO A 147 19.76 12.99 -31.24
C PRO A 147 20.51 13.12 -29.90
N VAL A 148 20.28 14.18 -29.11
CA VAL A 148 20.85 14.26 -27.76
C VAL A 148 20.30 13.15 -26.87
N GLY A 149 18.97 12.97 -26.83
CA GLY A 149 18.34 11.88 -26.07
C GLY A 149 18.83 10.50 -26.51
N ASP A 150 18.94 10.28 -27.82
CA ASP A 150 19.48 9.02 -28.38
C ASP A 150 20.92 8.76 -27.94
N ILE A 151 21.76 9.80 -27.90
CA ILE A 151 23.15 9.68 -27.44
C ILE A 151 23.22 9.41 -25.95
N LEU A 152 22.37 10.01 -25.11
CA LEU A 152 22.33 9.72 -23.68
C LEU A 152 21.99 8.24 -23.44
N ASN A 153 21.01 7.71 -24.15
CA ASN A 153 20.65 6.28 -24.12
C ASN A 153 21.83 5.40 -24.58
N ALA A 154 22.45 5.74 -25.72
CA ALA A 154 23.58 5.01 -26.26
C ALA A 154 24.83 5.06 -25.36
N HIS A 155 25.06 6.18 -24.67
CA HIS A 155 26.18 6.37 -23.75
C HIS A 155 26.10 5.41 -22.57
N VAL A 156 24.92 5.34 -21.92
CA VAL A 156 24.69 4.39 -20.82
C VAL A 156 24.72 2.95 -21.33
N ALA A 157 24.12 2.66 -22.48
CA ALA A 157 24.14 1.32 -23.08
C ALA A 157 25.56 0.85 -23.47
N ALA A 158 26.46 1.78 -23.78
CA ALA A 158 27.88 1.50 -24.03
C ALA A 158 28.69 1.26 -22.76
N GLY A 159 28.07 1.20 -21.58
CA GLY A 159 28.73 0.97 -20.31
C GLY A 159 29.54 2.17 -19.82
N LYS A 160 29.12 3.39 -20.17
CA LYS A 160 29.73 4.63 -19.68
C LYS A 160 28.86 5.28 -18.60
N PRO A 161 29.45 6.02 -17.66
CA PRO A 161 28.71 6.60 -16.56
C PRO A 161 27.92 7.85 -16.98
N LEU A 162 26.75 8.01 -16.38
CA LEU A 162 25.90 9.20 -16.50
C LEU A 162 25.48 9.68 -15.11
N ALA A 163 25.55 10.98 -14.90
CA ALA A 163 25.20 11.62 -13.64
C ALA A 163 24.19 12.74 -13.87
N GLY A 164 23.39 13.05 -12.85
CA GLY A 164 22.54 14.24 -12.87
C GLY A 164 22.15 14.71 -11.48
N THR A 165 21.95 16.02 -11.36
CA THR A 165 21.55 16.67 -10.11
C THR A 165 20.24 17.42 -10.27
N SER A 166 19.37 17.40 -9.25
CA SER A 166 18.09 18.14 -9.26
C SER A 166 17.27 17.77 -10.51
N ALA A 167 16.93 18.71 -11.38
CA ALA A 167 16.27 18.43 -12.67
C ALA A 167 17.01 17.37 -13.53
N GLY A 168 18.34 17.33 -13.50
CA GLY A 168 19.14 16.33 -14.19
C GLY A 168 18.99 14.91 -13.62
N LEU A 169 18.65 14.77 -12.33
CA LEU A 169 18.20 13.49 -11.75
C LEU A 169 16.76 13.21 -12.21
N ALA A 170 15.87 14.20 -12.04
CA ALA A 170 14.43 14.03 -12.21
C ALA A 170 14.02 13.45 -13.58
N ILE A 171 14.78 13.77 -14.63
CA ILE A 171 14.51 13.30 -15.99
C ILE A 171 15.01 11.88 -16.29
N GLN A 172 15.74 11.22 -15.39
CA GLN A 172 16.37 9.91 -15.65
C GLN A 172 15.44 8.71 -15.46
N GLY A 173 14.33 8.86 -14.74
CA GLY A 173 13.33 7.80 -14.58
C GLY A 173 12.68 7.40 -15.91
N GLU A 174 12.11 6.19 -15.99
CA GLU A 174 11.31 5.74 -17.14
C GLU A 174 10.13 6.69 -17.39
N LYS A 175 9.51 7.14 -16.30
CA LYS A 175 8.54 8.23 -16.29
C LYS A 175 9.07 9.34 -15.39
N LEU A 176 8.76 10.57 -15.73
CA LEU A 176 9.29 11.75 -15.04
C LEU A 176 8.24 12.84 -14.91
N TYR A 177 8.27 13.59 -13.81
CA TYR A 177 7.49 14.82 -13.72
C TYR A 177 8.22 15.93 -14.49
N GLY A 178 7.61 16.42 -15.57
CA GLY A 178 8.23 17.35 -16.51
C GLY A 178 8.07 18.83 -16.18
N ALA A 179 7.18 19.21 -15.23
CA ALA A 179 6.73 20.60 -15.01
C ALA A 179 6.38 21.34 -16.32
N MET A 180 5.68 20.66 -17.23
CA MET A 180 5.42 21.18 -18.57
C MET A 180 4.49 22.40 -18.61
N ASP A 181 3.87 22.72 -17.47
CA ASP A 181 3.05 23.89 -17.17
C ASP A 181 3.87 25.06 -16.60
N ASP A 182 5.20 24.95 -16.58
CA ASP A 182 6.15 25.90 -15.96
C ASP A 182 5.92 26.06 -14.43
N GLY A 183 5.22 25.11 -13.82
CA GLY A 183 4.93 25.07 -12.38
C GLY A 183 5.89 24.17 -11.58
N SER A 184 5.58 23.99 -10.30
CA SER A 184 6.24 22.99 -9.45
C SER A 184 5.23 22.46 -8.44
N LEU A 185 4.66 21.30 -8.75
CA LEU A 185 3.61 20.70 -7.92
C LEU A 185 4.13 20.37 -6.51
N LYS A 186 3.39 20.81 -5.49
CA LYS A 186 3.62 20.46 -4.09
C LYS A 186 2.74 19.29 -3.66
N SER A 187 3.07 18.64 -2.54
CA SER A 187 2.32 17.47 -2.06
C SER A 187 0.83 17.74 -1.88
N PRO A 188 0.36 18.83 -1.23
CA PRO A 188 -1.09 19.07 -1.09
C PRO A 188 -1.83 19.20 -2.43
N GLU A 189 -1.23 19.90 -3.39
CA GLU A 189 -1.80 20.08 -4.73
C GLU A 189 -1.82 18.76 -5.51
N ALA A 190 -0.72 18.01 -5.46
CA ALA A 190 -0.58 16.73 -6.13
C ALA A 190 -1.53 15.66 -5.58
N LEU A 191 -1.77 15.68 -4.27
CA LEU A 191 -2.69 14.76 -3.61
C LEU A 191 -4.16 15.16 -3.82
N ALA A 192 -4.47 16.45 -3.99
CA ALA A 192 -5.83 16.92 -4.25
C ALA A 192 -6.33 16.59 -5.67
N ASP A 193 -5.41 16.53 -6.65
CA ASP A 193 -5.72 16.15 -8.03
C ASP A 193 -4.55 15.39 -8.69
N PRO A 194 -4.31 14.12 -8.32
CA PRO A 194 -3.17 13.34 -8.80
C PRO A 194 -3.22 13.07 -10.31
N PHE A 195 -4.41 13.07 -10.92
CA PHE A 195 -4.58 12.78 -12.35
C PHE A 195 -4.75 14.05 -13.20
N GLY A 196 -4.91 15.21 -12.57
CA GLY A 196 -5.06 16.52 -13.18
C GLY A 196 -3.91 16.95 -14.10
N SER A 197 -4.16 17.97 -14.91
CA SER A 197 -3.23 18.46 -15.92
C SER A 197 -1.91 19.01 -15.35
N ALA A 198 -1.92 19.52 -14.12
CA ALA A 198 -0.73 20.04 -13.44
C ALA A 198 0.30 18.94 -13.09
N ASN A 199 -0.16 17.70 -12.89
CA ASN A 199 0.73 16.55 -12.73
C ASN A 199 1.24 16.10 -14.12
N THR A 200 2.26 16.78 -14.64
CA THR A 200 2.79 16.58 -16.00
C THR A 200 3.77 15.40 -16.06
N ILE A 201 3.28 14.17 -15.82
CA ILE A 201 4.07 12.95 -16.00
C ILE A 201 4.29 12.69 -17.48
N GLU A 202 5.56 12.67 -17.87
CA GLU A 202 6.04 12.42 -19.21
C GLU A 202 6.72 11.04 -19.30
N GLY A 203 6.84 10.51 -20.51
CA GLY A 203 7.58 9.29 -20.82
C GLY A 203 8.26 9.35 -22.18
N ASP A 204 8.82 8.21 -22.60
CA ASP A 204 9.50 8.01 -23.89
C ASP A 204 10.61 9.04 -24.14
N PHE A 205 11.44 9.23 -23.12
CA PHE A 205 12.59 10.14 -23.17
C PHE A 205 13.92 9.39 -23.01
N LEU A 206 14.17 8.86 -21.81
CA LEU A 206 15.37 8.10 -21.49
C LEU A 206 14.99 6.66 -21.14
N HIS A 207 15.84 5.70 -21.52
CA HIS A 207 15.54 4.27 -21.49
C HIS A 207 16.65 3.48 -20.80
N PHE A 208 16.97 3.85 -19.56
CA PHE A 208 17.99 3.18 -18.78
C PHE A 208 17.44 1.90 -18.14
N ALA A 209 18.06 0.76 -18.43
CA ALA A 209 17.60 -0.55 -17.94
C ALA A 209 17.48 -0.61 -16.41
N LEU A 210 18.39 0.05 -15.69
CA LEU A 210 18.39 0.12 -14.22
C LEU A 210 17.29 1.02 -13.65
N LEU A 211 16.69 1.92 -14.43
CA LEU A 211 15.59 2.81 -14.01
C LEU A 211 14.25 2.45 -14.66
N LYS A 212 14.18 1.26 -15.28
CA LYS A 212 12.94 0.72 -15.83
C LYS A 212 11.90 0.54 -14.71
N GLY A 213 10.70 1.06 -14.92
CA GLY A 213 9.59 1.03 -13.99
C GLY A 213 9.70 2.07 -12.86
N ILE A 214 10.59 3.05 -12.95
CA ILE A 214 10.86 4.00 -11.86
C ILE A 214 10.44 5.42 -12.25
N VAL A 215 9.75 6.08 -11.32
CA VAL A 215 9.52 7.53 -11.30
C VAL A 215 10.51 8.15 -10.32
N THR A 216 11.31 9.10 -10.77
CA THR A 216 12.31 9.75 -9.92
C THR A 216 11.84 11.11 -9.42
N ASP A 217 12.25 11.46 -8.20
CA ASP A 217 12.05 12.78 -7.61
C ASP A 217 13.27 13.25 -6.78
N THR A 218 13.36 14.56 -6.56
CA THR A 218 14.50 15.28 -5.96
C THR A 218 14.07 16.12 -4.76
N HIS A 219 15.00 16.75 -4.03
CA HIS A 219 14.74 17.69 -2.92
C HIS A 219 13.73 17.21 -1.87
N PHE A 220 13.82 15.92 -1.54
CA PHE A 220 12.68 15.15 -1.09
C PHE A 220 12.17 15.52 0.32
N LYS A 221 13.09 15.63 1.30
CA LYS A 221 12.74 15.93 2.69
C LYS A 221 12.42 17.40 2.88
N GLU A 222 13.29 18.29 2.40
CA GLU A 222 13.19 19.73 2.61
C GLU A 222 11.88 20.34 2.10
N ARG A 223 11.23 19.68 1.14
CA ARG A 223 9.98 20.16 0.53
C ARG A 223 8.79 19.24 0.73
N GLU A 224 8.87 18.34 1.70
CA GLU A 224 7.79 17.42 2.09
C GLU A 224 7.21 16.66 0.88
N ARG A 225 8.08 16.12 0.00
CA ARG A 225 7.70 15.63 -1.33
C ARG A 225 7.16 14.20 -1.38
N LEU A 226 6.95 13.56 -0.23
CA LEU A 226 6.42 12.19 -0.19
C LEU A 226 5.07 12.08 -0.90
N GLY A 227 4.16 13.01 -0.61
CA GLY A 227 2.82 12.96 -1.17
C GLY A 227 2.74 13.23 -2.66
N ARG A 228 3.54 14.17 -3.18
CA ARG A 228 3.61 14.35 -4.63
C ARG A 228 4.24 13.15 -5.34
N LEU A 229 5.20 12.46 -4.73
CA LEU A 229 5.74 11.24 -5.34
C LEU A 229 4.69 10.14 -5.40
N PHE A 230 3.80 10.03 -4.41
CA PHE A 230 2.65 9.12 -4.49
C PHE A 230 1.75 9.47 -5.68
N ALA A 231 1.40 10.75 -5.85
CA ALA A 231 0.61 11.21 -6.98
C ALA A 231 1.31 10.98 -8.34
N PHE A 232 2.62 11.19 -8.40
CA PHE A 232 3.43 10.95 -9.60
C PHE A 232 3.42 9.47 -9.98
N VAL A 233 3.65 8.57 -9.03
CA VAL A 233 3.60 7.12 -9.23
C VAL A 233 2.19 6.68 -9.63
N ALA A 234 1.14 7.19 -8.97
CA ALA A 234 -0.24 6.89 -9.33
C ALA A 234 -0.54 7.26 -10.80
N LYS A 235 -0.19 8.48 -11.21
CA LYS A 235 -0.40 8.93 -12.59
C LYS A 235 0.47 8.20 -13.61
N ALA A 236 1.73 7.91 -13.29
CA ALA A 236 2.65 7.19 -14.17
C ALA A 236 2.17 5.77 -14.52
N GLN A 237 1.32 5.18 -13.68
CA GLN A 237 0.75 3.85 -13.88
C GLN A 237 -0.57 3.84 -14.67
N VAL A 238 -1.13 5.00 -15.04
CA VAL A 238 -2.33 5.07 -15.88
C VAL A 238 -2.06 4.41 -17.22
N GLY A 239 -2.86 3.40 -17.57
CA GLY A 239 -2.69 2.62 -18.79
C GLY A 239 -1.61 1.52 -18.72
N ARG A 240 -0.93 1.34 -17.58
CA ARG A 240 0.08 0.29 -17.40
C ARG A 240 -0.59 -1.10 -17.28
N PRO A 241 -0.28 -2.08 -18.15
CA PRO A 241 -0.89 -3.42 -18.16
C PRO A 241 -0.69 -4.20 -16.86
N ALA A 242 -1.75 -4.83 -16.33
CA ALA A 242 -1.78 -5.49 -15.01
C ALA A 242 -0.70 -6.57 -14.80
N ASP A 243 -0.23 -7.21 -15.88
CA ASP A 243 0.82 -8.21 -15.90
C ASP A 243 2.25 -7.63 -15.75
N GLN A 244 2.41 -6.32 -15.97
CA GLN A 244 3.68 -5.63 -15.69
C GLN A 244 3.82 -5.32 -14.19
N PRO A 245 5.04 -5.37 -13.63
CA PRO A 245 5.30 -4.90 -12.28
C PRO A 245 4.82 -3.46 -12.08
N ALA A 246 4.29 -3.18 -10.89
CA ALA A 246 3.96 -1.83 -10.47
C ALA A 246 5.21 -0.94 -10.55
N MET A 247 4.99 0.36 -10.79
CA MET A 247 6.09 1.32 -10.82
C MET A 247 6.59 1.60 -9.40
N LEU A 248 7.85 1.96 -9.28
CA LEU A 248 8.45 2.44 -8.04
C LEU A 248 8.60 3.96 -8.09
N GLY A 249 8.41 4.61 -6.96
CA GLY A 249 8.88 5.98 -6.76
C GLY A 249 10.27 5.97 -6.12
N LEU A 250 11.19 6.78 -6.63
CA LEU A 250 12.52 6.97 -6.04
C LEU A 250 12.75 8.46 -5.77
N GLY A 251 12.59 8.87 -4.51
CA GLY A 251 12.91 10.22 -4.06
C GLY A 251 14.31 10.29 -3.47
N VAL A 252 15.16 11.23 -3.90
CA VAL A 252 16.51 11.44 -3.33
C VAL A 252 16.58 12.81 -2.68
N ASP A 253 17.10 12.88 -1.45
CA ASP A 253 17.18 14.15 -0.71
C ASP A 253 18.24 15.12 -1.24
N GLU A 254 18.09 16.42 -0.92
CA GLU A 254 19.09 17.44 -1.27
C GLU A 254 20.51 17.07 -0.80
N SER A 255 20.62 16.56 0.43
CA SER A 255 21.87 16.13 1.07
C SER A 255 22.35 14.73 0.66
N ALA A 256 21.71 14.09 -0.34
CA ALA A 256 22.01 12.72 -0.75
C ALA A 256 22.33 12.57 -2.25
N ALA A 257 23.18 11.59 -2.55
CA ALA A 257 23.45 11.12 -3.89
C ALA A 257 23.42 9.59 -3.94
N LEU A 258 22.57 9.02 -4.79
CA LEU A 258 22.47 7.58 -5.00
C LEU A 258 23.38 7.19 -6.18
N ALA A 259 24.46 6.48 -5.88
CA ALA A 259 25.37 5.91 -6.88
C ALA A 259 24.98 4.47 -7.18
N VAL A 260 24.60 4.21 -8.42
CA VAL A 260 24.13 2.91 -8.91
C VAL A 260 25.23 2.26 -9.76
N GLU A 261 25.67 1.09 -9.34
CA GLU A 261 26.63 0.25 -10.06
C GLU A 261 25.98 -0.43 -11.29
N PRO A 262 26.76 -0.88 -12.29
CA PRO A 262 26.24 -1.56 -13.47
C PRO A 262 25.40 -2.82 -13.20
N ASP A 263 25.64 -3.46 -12.05
CA ASP A 263 24.88 -4.64 -11.60
C ASP A 263 23.58 -4.30 -10.88
N GLY A 264 23.25 -3.01 -10.75
CA GLY A 264 22.03 -2.51 -10.13
C GLY A 264 22.14 -2.26 -8.63
N ARG A 265 23.26 -2.60 -7.98
CA ARG A 265 23.47 -2.26 -6.56
C ARG A 265 23.73 -0.76 -6.42
N ALA A 266 22.99 -0.12 -5.52
CA ALA A 266 23.06 1.31 -5.30
C ALA A 266 23.37 1.64 -3.84
N ARG A 267 24.20 2.67 -3.64
CA ARG A 267 24.62 3.17 -2.33
C ARG A 267 24.41 4.67 -2.23
N ILE A 268 24.11 5.11 -1.01
CA ILE A 268 23.96 6.54 -0.69
C ILE A 268 25.30 7.10 -0.25
N TYR A 269 25.72 8.17 -0.92
CA TYR A 269 26.61 9.16 -0.35
C TYR A 269 25.75 10.26 0.25
N ALA A 270 26.00 10.62 1.50
CA ALA A 270 25.25 11.67 2.19
C ALA A 270 26.20 12.75 2.71
N THR A 271 25.80 14.01 2.63
CA THR A 271 26.51 15.15 3.24
C THR A 271 26.00 15.47 4.64
N GLU A 272 24.85 14.91 5.02
CA GLU A 272 24.24 15.03 6.36
C GLU A 272 23.87 13.64 6.92
N PRO A 273 23.77 13.47 8.25
CA PRO A 273 23.45 12.19 8.88
C PRO A 273 22.15 11.54 8.41
N ASP A 274 21.19 12.34 7.95
CA ASP A 274 19.87 11.92 7.47
C ASP A 274 19.65 12.16 5.98
N GLY A 275 20.74 12.31 5.20
CA GLY A 275 20.70 12.29 3.75
C GLY A 275 20.30 10.89 3.25
N TYR A 276 19.03 10.74 2.86
CA TYR A 276 18.44 9.46 2.47
C TYR A 276 17.89 9.47 1.04
N ALA A 277 17.52 8.28 0.57
CA ALA A 277 16.55 8.12 -0.50
C ALA A 277 15.32 7.34 0.00
N TRP A 278 14.18 7.56 -0.65
CA TRP A 278 12.91 6.91 -0.36
C TRP A 278 12.52 6.07 -1.56
N VAL A 279 12.24 4.79 -1.31
CA VAL A 279 11.63 3.89 -2.29
C VAL A 279 10.16 3.75 -1.94
N VAL A 280 9.28 4.24 -2.82
CA VAL A 280 7.82 4.10 -2.74
C VAL A 280 7.40 2.90 -3.56
N ASP A 281 6.74 1.94 -2.93
CA ASP A 281 6.11 0.81 -3.62
C ASP A 281 4.80 1.28 -4.26
N GLY A 282 4.75 1.31 -5.60
CA GLY A 282 3.57 1.75 -6.34
C GLY A 282 2.46 0.71 -6.47
N ALA A 283 2.60 -0.50 -5.90
CA ALA A 283 1.54 -1.50 -5.92
C ALA A 283 0.23 -0.97 -5.29
N GLY A 284 0.33 -0.24 -4.18
CA GLY A 284 -0.80 0.41 -3.51
C GLY A 284 -1.31 1.69 -4.20
N LEU A 285 -0.63 2.14 -5.24
CA LEU A 285 -0.96 3.34 -6.02
C LEU A 285 -1.50 3.00 -7.42
N ARG A 286 -1.83 1.73 -7.65
CA ARG A 286 -2.25 1.20 -8.94
C ARG A 286 -3.75 0.94 -8.96
N GLY A 287 -4.39 1.22 -10.09
CA GLY A 287 -5.81 0.90 -10.29
C GLY A 287 -6.76 1.76 -9.45
N LEU A 288 -6.29 2.93 -9.00
CA LEU A 288 -7.07 3.89 -8.24
C LEU A 288 -8.09 4.62 -9.12
N GLU A 289 -9.11 5.18 -8.48
CA GLU A 289 -10.07 6.06 -9.15
C GLU A 289 -9.36 7.29 -9.71
N GLN A 290 -9.56 7.57 -11.01
CA GLN A 290 -8.82 8.62 -11.72
C GLN A 290 -9.48 10.00 -11.61
N ARG A 291 -10.18 10.27 -10.49
CA ARG A 291 -10.93 11.51 -10.25
C ARG A 291 -10.86 11.88 -8.78
N GLY A 292 -10.85 13.18 -8.51
CA GLY A 292 -10.82 13.71 -7.15
C GLY A 292 -9.47 13.49 -6.45
N PRO A 293 -9.43 13.73 -5.13
CA PRO A 293 -8.23 13.55 -4.33
C PRO A 293 -7.74 12.10 -4.32
N LEU A 294 -6.44 11.93 -4.13
CA LEU A 294 -5.82 10.61 -4.00
C LEU A 294 -6.39 9.89 -2.78
N ASP A 295 -6.90 8.68 -3.00
CA ASP A 295 -7.23 7.72 -1.97
C ASP A 295 -6.43 6.45 -2.22
N ALA A 296 -5.59 6.08 -1.26
CA ALA A 296 -4.72 4.92 -1.34
C ALA A 296 -4.68 4.25 0.03
N PRO A 297 -5.14 3.00 0.15
CA PRO A 297 -5.34 2.39 1.46
C PRO A 297 -4.04 2.11 2.20
N ARG A 298 -2.98 1.79 1.46
CA ARG A 298 -1.68 1.42 2.00
C ARG A 298 -0.59 1.56 0.94
N VAL A 299 0.45 2.33 1.26
CA VAL A 299 1.64 2.53 0.43
C VAL A 299 2.86 2.27 1.30
N LYS A 300 3.67 1.28 0.91
CA LYS A 300 4.92 0.96 1.59
C LYS A 300 6.02 1.91 1.14
N VAL A 301 6.77 2.44 2.10
CA VAL A 301 7.89 3.35 1.87
C VAL A 301 9.10 2.84 2.64
N THR A 302 10.21 2.69 1.93
CA THR A 302 11.48 2.17 2.47
C THR A 302 12.55 3.24 2.41
N GLY A 303 13.18 3.53 3.55
CA GLY A 303 14.29 4.46 3.66
C GLY A 303 15.63 3.79 3.34
N VAL A 304 16.40 4.40 2.45
CA VAL A 304 17.74 3.97 2.04
C VAL A 304 18.74 4.98 2.56
N GLY A 305 19.65 4.55 3.45
CA GLY A 305 20.72 5.39 3.99
C GLY A 305 22.12 4.87 3.64
N PRO A 306 23.18 5.49 4.18
CA PRO A 306 24.56 5.11 3.86
C PRO A 306 24.92 3.64 4.16
N GLY A 307 24.26 3.02 5.14
CA GLY A 307 24.44 1.61 5.50
C GLY A 307 23.61 0.62 4.65
N SER A 308 22.69 1.11 3.82
CA SER A 308 21.77 0.29 3.04
C SER A 308 22.36 -0.08 1.67
N VAL A 309 21.78 -1.10 1.03
CA VAL A 309 22.01 -1.40 -0.40
C VAL A 309 20.66 -1.49 -1.11
N LEU A 310 20.41 -0.59 -2.06
CA LEU A 310 19.22 -0.63 -2.92
C LEU A 310 19.54 -1.42 -4.20
N HIS A 311 18.68 -2.35 -4.60
CA HIS A 311 18.82 -3.16 -5.81
C HIS A 311 17.84 -2.71 -6.89
N LEU A 312 18.36 -2.11 -7.95
CA LEU A 312 17.56 -1.63 -9.08
C LEU A 312 17.59 -2.63 -10.26
N PRO A 313 16.48 -2.77 -11.01
CA PRO A 313 15.22 -2.04 -10.90
C PRO A 313 14.22 -2.64 -9.89
N SER A 314 14.61 -3.66 -9.11
CA SER A 314 13.68 -4.39 -8.24
C SER A 314 13.09 -3.59 -7.08
N GLY A 315 13.78 -2.54 -6.62
CA GLY A 315 13.40 -1.76 -5.45
C GLY A 315 13.71 -2.42 -4.11
N LYS A 316 14.28 -3.64 -4.10
CA LYS A 316 14.68 -4.32 -2.85
C LYS A 316 15.76 -3.51 -2.12
N VAL A 317 15.62 -3.36 -0.80
CA VAL A 317 16.60 -2.70 0.06
C VAL A 317 17.13 -3.68 1.09
N ASP A 318 18.44 -3.89 1.13
CA ASP A 318 19.11 -4.57 2.23
C ASP A 318 19.44 -3.54 3.32
N ALA A 319 19.22 -3.92 4.59
CA ALA A 319 19.42 -3.06 5.77
C ALA A 319 18.76 -1.66 5.63
N PRO A 320 17.42 -1.59 5.44
CA PRO A 320 16.72 -0.31 5.37
C PRO A 320 16.85 0.47 6.68
N VAL A 321 16.91 1.80 6.59
CA VAL A 321 16.95 2.67 7.79
C VAL A 321 15.60 2.67 8.49
N PHE A 322 14.52 2.60 7.71
CA PHE A 322 13.16 2.40 8.19
C PHE A 322 12.31 1.75 7.10
N GLU A 323 11.22 1.10 7.53
CA GLU A 323 10.11 0.70 6.69
C GLU A 323 8.83 1.23 7.31
N ARG A 324 8.08 2.04 6.55
CA ARG A 324 6.83 2.66 7.02
C ARG A 324 5.73 2.41 6.01
N ASN A 325 4.51 2.45 6.51
CA ASN A 325 3.31 2.33 5.68
C ASN A 325 2.49 3.59 5.84
N TYR A 326 1.92 4.07 4.75
CA TYR A 326 1.08 5.25 4.73
C TYR A 326 -0.26 4.94 4.08
N ALA A 327 -1.34 5.52 4.60
CA ALA A 327 -2.60 5.63 3.87
C ALA A 327 -2.74 7.07 3.37
N VAL A 328 -3.43 7.23 2.24
CA VAL A 328 -3.90 8.53 1.76
C VAL A 328 -5.42 8.52 1.77
N ARG A 329 -6.05 9.49 2.41
CA ARG A 329 -7.51 9.62 2.47
C ARG A 329 -7.92 11.02 2.06
N ALA A 330 -8.71 11.12 0.99
CA ALA A 330 -9.11 12.41 0.46
C ALA A 330 -7.93 13.40 0.29
N GLY A 331 -6.76 12.90 -0.11
CA GLY A 331 -5.54 13.69 -0.29
C GLY A 331 -4.72 13.96 0.97
N GLU A 332 -5.09 13.42 2.14
CA GLU A 332 -4.31 13.53 3.38
C GLU A 332 -3.50 12.26 3.66
N ILE A 333 -2.21 12.41 3.95
CA ILE A 333 -1.31 11.30 4.26
C ILE A 333 -1.27 11.05 5.75
N VAL A 334 -1.44 9.78 6.14
CA VAL A 334 -1.32 9.34 7.53
C VAL A 334 -0.47 8.08 7.60
N GLU A 335 0.51 8.07 8.51
CA GLU A 335 1.27 6.85 8.80
C GLU A 335 0.36 5.81 9.44
N VAL A 336 0.44 4.56 8.97
CA VAL A 336 -0.39 3.44 9.41
C VAL A 336 0.49 2.30 9.95
N PRO A 337 -0.03 1.50 10.88
CA PRO A 337 0.76 0.47 11.55
C PRO A 337 1.29 -0.59 10.58
N ARG A 338 2.46 -1.15 10.93
CA ARG A 338 3.09 -2.25 10.17
C ARG A 338 2.20 -3.49 10.13
N TRP A 339 1.60 -3.85 11.25
CA TRP A 339 0.62 -4.92 11.39
C TRP A 339 -0.42 -4.50 12.44
N SER A 340 -1.61 -5.08 12.37
CA SER A 340 -2.69 -4.85 13.33
C SER A 340 -3.47 -6.13 13.61
N LEU A 341 -3.96 -6.27 14.84
CA LEU A 341 -4.81 -7.37 15.30
C LEU A 341 -5.98 -6.78 16.10
N ALA A 342 -7.19 -7.26 15.83
CA ALA A 342 -8.36 -7.00 16.65
C ALA A 342 -9.04 -8.33 16.98
N ILE A 343 -9.62 -8.41 18.18
CA ILE A 343 -10.33 -9.60 18.67
C ILE A 343 -11.68 -9.22 19.27
N HIS A 344 -12.59 -10.20 19.34
CA HIS A 344 -13.75 -10.17 20.22
C HIS A 344 -13.93 -11.49 20.97
N GLY A 345 -14.49 -11.40 22.18
CA GLY A 345 -14.89 -12.52 23.04
C GLY A 345 -16.42 -12.72 23.12
N GLY A 346 -17.18 -11.97 22.34
CA GLY A 346 -18.64 -12.07 22.24
C GLY A 346 -19.35 -10.75 22.56
N ALA A 347 -20.48 -10.53 21.89
CA ALA A 347 -21.42 -9.44 22.17
C ALA A 347 -22.61 -9.95 22.99
N GLY A 348 -23.21 -9.07 23.78
CA GLY A 348 -24.34 -9.40 24.64
C GLY A 348 -24.78 -8.22 25.51
N VAL A 349 -25.90 -8.41 26.21
CA VAL A 349 -26.34 -7.55 27.32
C VAL A 349 -25.34 -7.66 28.49
N ILE A 350 -24.30 -6.82 28.46
CA ILE A 350 -23.27 -6.72 29.49
C ILE A 350 -23.43 -5.38 30.19
N GLU A 351 -24.24 -5.34 31.24
CA GLU A 351 -24.43 -4.11 32.02
C GLU A 351 -23.24 -3.88 32.98
N ARG A 352 -22.75 -2.63 33.05
CA ARG A 352 -21.59 -2.25 33.90
C ARG A 352 -21.76 -2.59 35.38
N GLY A 353 -22.99 -2.71 35.87
CA GLY A 353 -23.30 -3.10 37.25
C GLY A 353 -23.48 -4.61 37.48
N SER A 354 -23.59 -5.43 36.44
CA SER A 354 -23.90 -6.87 36.58
C SER A 354 -22.66 -7.77 36.54
N LEU A 355 -21.49 -7.23 36.18
CA LEU A 355 -20.24 -7.97 36.13
C LEU A 355 -19.40 -7.73 37.41
N PRO A 356 -19.14 -8.76 38.23
CA PRO A 356 -18.26 -8.61 39.39
C PRO A 356 -16.85 -8.14 39.00
N PRO A 357 -16.16 -7.27 39.78
CA PRO A 357 -14.85 -6.73 39.42
C PRO A 357 -13.78 -7.79 39.09
N GLU A 358 -13.77 -8.91 39.83
CA GLU A 358 -12.84 -10.01 39.57
C GLU A 358 -13.12 -10.72 38.24
N LYS A 359 -14.40 -10.87 37.86
CA LYS A 359 -14.78 -11.41 36.55
C LYS A 359 -14.38 -10.45 35.44
N GLU A 360 -14.62 -9.15 35.61
CA GLU A 360 -14.21 -8.14 34.64
C GLU A 360 -12.69 -8.18 34.41
N LYS A 361 -11.91 -8.20 35.49
CA LYS A 361 -10.45 -8.32 35.45
C LYS A 361 -10.00 -9.59 34.72
N ALA A 362 -10.66 -10.73 34.97
CA ALA A 362 -10.35 -11.98 34.29
C ALA A 362 -10.65 -11.93 32.78
N TYR A 363 -11.78 -11.32 32.37
CA TYR A 363 -12.08 -11.09 30.95
C TYR A 363 -11.03 -10.22 30.28
N ARG A 364 -10.64 -9.11 30.90
CA ARG A 364 -9.61 -8.21 30.36
C ARG A 364 -8.25 -8.90 30.24
N ALA A 365 -7.86 -9.68 31.26
CA ALA A 365 -6.63 -10.46 31.22
C ALA A 365 -6.63 -11.51 30.09
N ALA A 366 -7.76 -12.17 29.86
CA ALA A 366 -7.88 -13.14 28.78
C ALA A 366 -7.83 -12.50 27.38
N LEU A 367 -8.46 -11.33 27.21
CA LEU A 367 -8.35 -10.53 25.98
C LEU A 367 -6.90 -10.06 25.75
N ASP A 368 -6.21 -9.61 26.80
CA ASP A 368 -4.80 -9.23 26.75
C ASP A 368 -3.93 -10.42 26.30
N GLU A 369 -4.09 -11.59 26.91
CA GLU A 369 -3.35 -12.81 26.55
C GLU A 369 -3.55 -13.20 25.08
N ALA A 370 -4.79 -13.14 24.58
CA ALA A 370 -5.10 -13.45 23.19
C ALA A 370 -4.45 -12.45 22.21
N LEU A 371 -4.50 -11.15 22.54
CA LEU A 371 -3.83 -10.10 21.76
C LEU A 371 -2.32 -10.30 21.73
N ARG A 372 -1.69 -10.57 22.88
CA ARG A 372 -0.23 -10.81 22.95
C ARG A 372 0.19 -12.03 22.16
N THR A 373 -0.58 -13.11 22.24
CA THR A 373 -0.28 -14.36 21.55
C THR A 373 -0.36 -14.19 20.03
N GLY A 374 -1.45 -13.60 19.52
CA GLY A 374 -1.57 -13.31 18.09
C GLY A 374 -0.53 -12.30 17.60
N SER A 375 -0.26 -11.25 18.38
CA SER A 375 0.71 -10.21 18.02
C SER A 375 2.15 -10.73 18.01
N ALA A 376 2.50 -11.68 18.88
CA ALA A 376 3.82 -12.31 18.85
C ALA A 376 4.11 -13.07 17.54
N VAL A 377 3.07 -13.53 16.83
CA VAL A 377 3.21 -14.08 15.47
C VAL A 377 3.52 -12.96 14.48
N LEU A 378 2.77 -11.86 14.52
CA LEU A 378 2.93 -10.71 13.62
C LEU A 378 4.26 -9.97 13.82
N ASP A 379 4.74 -9.85 15.06
CA ASP A 379 6.01 -9.20 15.36
C ASP A 379 7.20 -9.92 14.72
N LYS A 380 7.13 -11.25 14.64
CA LYS A 380 8.12 -12.11 13.97
C LYS A 380 7.96 -12.12 12.44
N GLY A 381 7.02 -11.35 11.88
CA GLY A 381 6.72 -11.34 10.45
C GLY A 381 5.87 -12.52 9.98
N GLY A 382 5.15 -13.20 10.89
CA GLY A 382 4.22 -14.27 10.53
C GLY A 382 2.97 -13.75 9.81
N ALA A 383 2.27 -14.67 9.14
CA ALA A 383 1.08 -14.34 8.35
C ALA A 383 -0.13 -13.95 9.21
N ALA A 384 -1.00 -13.09 8.68
CA ALA A 384 -2.23 -12.67 9.36
C ALA A 384 -3.11 -13.89 9.76
N LEU A 385 -3.13 -14.89 8.88
CA LEU A 385 -3.87 -16.14 9.06
C LEU A 385 -3.42 -16.95 10.28
N ASP A 386 -2.11 -16.96 10.56
CA ASP A 386 -1.56 -17.66 11.72
C ASP A 386 -1.80 -16.87 13.01
N ALA A 387 -1.76 -15.54 12.94
CA ALA A 387 -2.05 -14.66 14.06
C ALA A 387 -3.50 -14.76 14.54
N VAL A 388 -4.48 -14.75 13.62
CA VAL A 388 -5.90 -14.90 13.99
C VAL A 388 -6.19 -16.29 14.59
N ALA A 389 -5.57 -17.35 14.05
CA ALA A 389 -5.70 -18.69 14.60
C ALA A 389 -5.11 -18.76 16.02
N ALA A 390 -3.91 -18.21 16.24
CA ALA A 390 -3.26 -18.20 17.55
C ALA A 390 -4.07 -17.43 18.61
N ALA A 391 -4.63 -16.27 18.24
CA ALA A 391 -5.49 -15.50 19.14
C ALA A 391 -6.78 -16.26 19.49
N VAL A 392 -7.45 -16.86 18.50
CA VAL A 392 -8.68 -17.62 18.73
C VAL A 392 -8.43 -18.87 19.57
N ARG A 393 -7.28 -19.56 19.44
CA ARG A 393 -6.93 -20.71 20.29
C ARG A 393 -6.86 -20.35 21.78
N VAL A 394 -6.30 -19.18 22.11
CA VAL A 394 -6.30 -18.68 23.50
C VAL A 394 -7.73 -18.50 24.00
N LEU A 395 -8.61 -17.93 23.17
CA LEU A 395 -10.00 -17.71 23.52
C LEU A 395 -10.79 -19.04 23.63
N GLU A 396 -10.48 -20.04 22.79
CA GLU A 396 -11.07 -21.39 22.85
C GLU A 396 -10.59 -22.20 24.07
N ASP A 397 -9.39 -21.97 24.59
CA ASP A 397 -8.91 -22.63 25.81
C ASP A 397 -9.44 -21.97 27.09
N ASN A 398 -9.91 -20.73 27.00
CA ASN A 398 -10.32 -19.94 28.15
C ASN A 398 -11.81 -20.17 28.50
N PRO A 399 -12.11 -20.72 29.69
CA PRO A 399 -13.47 -21.13 30.09
C PRO A 399 -14.49 -19.99 30.20
N LEU A 400 -14.05 -18.73 30.13
CA LEU A 400 -14.91 -17.55 30.22
C LEU A 400 -15.71 -17.29 28.93
N PHE A 401 -15.19 -17.75 27.79
CA PHE A 401 -15.78 -17.49 26.48
C PHE A 401 -16.58 -18.68 25.95
N ASN A 402 -17.53 -18.41 25.07
CA ASN A 402 -18.38 -19.44 24.47
C ASN A 402 -17.75 -19.99 23.17
N ALA A 403 -16.58 -20.60 23.30
CA ALA A 403 -15.89 -21.33 22.23
C ALA A 403 -14.95 -22.34 22.88
N GLY A 404 -14.75 -23.51 22.27
CA GLY A 404 -13.93 -24.56 22.88
C GLY A 404 -14.34 -24.85 24.34
N ARG A 405 -13.41 -24.73 25.28
CA ARG A 405 -13.66 -24.80 26.71
C ARG A 405 -14.50 -23.61 27.17
N GLY A 406 -15.67 -23.89 27.72
CA GLY A 406 -16.66 -22.85 28.06
C GLY A 406 -17.77 -22.70 27.01
N ALA A 407 -17.80 -23.58 26.01
CA ALA A 407 -18.92 -23.68 25.09
C ALA A 407 -20.26 -23.94 25.82
N VAL A 408 -21.32 -23.36 25.28
CA VAL A 408 -22.70 -23.59 25.72
C VAL A 408 -23.17 -24.99 25.32
N PHE A 409 -24.26 -25.41 25.96
CA PHE A 409 -24.84 -26.74 25.76
C PHE A 409 -26.04 -26.71 24.80
N THR A 410 -26.19 -27.78 24.01
CA THR A 410 -27.42 -28.08 23.28
C THR A 410 -28.57 -28.41 24.23
N ALA A 411 -29.80 -28.49 23.72
CA ALA A 411 -30.97 -28.90 24.50
C ALA A 411 -30.78 -30.29 25.14
N GLU A 412 -30.01 -31.18 24.51
CA GLU A 412 -29.68 -32.53 24.97
C GLU A 412 -28.52 -32.55 25.97
N GLY A 413 -27.89 -31.40 26.26
CA GLY A 413 -26.80 -31.30 27.23
C GLY A 413 -25.43 -31.73 26.70
N ARG A 414 -25.17 -31.53 25.40
CA ARG A 414 -23.86 -31.75 24.76
C ARG A 414 -23.23 -30.43 24.32
N ASN A 415 -21.92 -30.41 24.11
CA ASN A 415 -21.24 -29.30 23.43
C ASN A 415 -21.07 -29.65 21.95
N GLU A 416 -21.48 -28.74 21.07
CA GLU A 416 -21.34 -28.85 19.61
C GLU A 416 -20.71 -27.53 19.15
N LEU A 417 -19.57 -27.59 18.46
CA LEU A 417 -18.73 -26.43 18.19
C LEU A 417 -18.70 -26.11 16.70
N ASP A 418 -18.62 -24.82 16.39
CA ASP A 418 -18.55 -24.30 15.03
C ASP A 418 -17.36 -23.33 14.92
N ALA A 419 -16.63 -23.35 13.80
CA ALA A 419 -15.54 -22.41 13.55
C ALA A 419 -15.30 -22.20 12.05
N ALA A 420 -14.77 -21.04 11.68
CA ALA A 420 -14.25 -20.76 10.35
C ALA A 420 -13.02 -19.87 10.38
N ILE A 421 -12.21 -19.98 9.32
CA ILE A 421 -11.04 -19.16 9.06
C ILE A 421 -10.95 -18.85 7.56
N MET A 422 -10.51 -17.65 7.21
CA MET A 422 -10.39 -17.21 5.82
C MET A 422 -9.13 -16.37 5.60
N ASP A 423 -8.40 -16.70 4.54
CA ASP A 423 -7.25 -15.95 4.04
C ASP A 423 -7.71 -14.90 3.01
N GLY A 424 -7.48 -13.62 3.29
CA GLY A 424 -7.84 -12.53 2.40
C GLY A 424 -7.02 -12.48 1.11
N LYS A 425 -5.80 -13.03 1.10
CA LYS A 425 -4.91 -13.02 -0.08
C LYS A 425 -5.43 -13.95 -1.17
N THR A 426 -5.77 -15.19 -0.79
CA THR A 426 -6.18 -16.24 -1.74
C THR A 426 -7.68 -16.50 -1.76
N GLN A 427 -8.43 -15.94 -0.81
CA GLN A 427 -9.83 -16.28 -0.52
C GLN A 427 -10.06 -17.75 -0.18
N LYS A 428 -9.00 -18.51 0.09
CA LYS A 428 -9.14 -19.84 0.69
C LYS A 428 -9.80 -19.70 2.05
N ALA A 429 -10.72 -20.62 2.33
CA ALA A 429 -11.46 -20.66 3.56
C ALA A 429 -11.61 -22.10 4.03
N GLY A 430 -11.72 -22.25 5.34
CA GLY A 430 -12.02 -23.52 5.98
C GLY A 430 -13.02 -23.31 7.10
N ALA A 431 -13.96 -24.24 7.23
CA ALA A 431 -15.03 -24.15 8.19
C ALA A 431 -15.44 -25.53 8.70
N VAL A 432 -15.88 -25.59 9.95
CA VAL A 432 -16.50 -26.75 10.55
C VAL A 432 -17.72 -26.39 11.37
N ALA A 433 -18.70 -27.28 11.38
CA ALA A 433 -19.92 -27.12 12.17
C ALA A 433 -20.29 -28.41 12.92
N GLY A 434 -20.82 -28.27 14.13
CA GLY A 434 -21.30 -29.37 14.95
C GLY A 434 -20.23 -30.39 15.34
N VAL A 435 -18.96 -29.96 15.49
CA VAL A 435 -17.86 -30.85 15.92
C VAL A 435 -17.87 -31.02 17.43
N THR A 436 -17.40 -32.17 17.91
CA THR A 436 -17.64 -32.57 19.31
C THR A 436 -16.38 -32.96 20.07
N ARG A 437 -15.25 -33.14 19.38
CA ARG A 437 -14.04 -33.70 20.01
C ARG A 437 -12.74 -32.96 19.75
N THR A 438 -12.67 -32.09 18.76
CA THR A 438 -11.43 -31.34 18.50
C THR A 438 -11.27 -30.26 19.56
N ARG A 439 -10.13 -30.23 20.26
CA ARG A 439 -9.88 -29.24 21.32
C ARG A 439 -10.03 -27.80 20.82
N HIS A 440 -9.40 -27.52 19.67
CA HIS A 440 -9.41 -26.22 19.00
C HIS A 440 -10.16 -26.33 17.66
N PRO A 441 -11.47 -26.08 17.62
CA PRO A 441 -12.24 -26.04 16.36
C PRO A 441 -11.62 -25.17 15.27
N ILE A 442 -10.95 -24.06 15.63
CA ILE A 442 -10.27 -23.20 14.66
C ILE A 442 -9.12 -23.91 13.91
N ASP A 443 -8.38 -24.79 14.59
CA ASP A 443 -7.31 -25.58 13.96
C ASP A 443 -7.89 -26.62 12.99
N LEU A 444 -9.08 -27.16 13.30
CA LEU A 444 -9.79 -28.04 12.39
C LEU A 444 -10.32 -27.28 11.17
N ALA A 445 -10.88 -26.09 11.35
CA ALA A 445 -11.25 -25.21 10.24
C ALA A 445 -10.02 -24.92 9.35
N ARG A 446 -8.87 -24.59 9.95
CA ARG A 446 -7.60 -24.41 9.21
C ARG A 446 -7.16 -25.67 8.47
N ALA A 447 -7.28 -26.85 9.10
CA ALA A 447 -6.97 -28.11 8.46
C ALA A 447 -7.90 -28.44 7.29
N VAL A 448 -9.18 -28.07 7.35
CA VAL A 448 -10.11 -28.20 6.20
C VAL A 448 -9.61 -27.37 5.03
N MET A 449 -9.21 -26.12 5.27
CA MET A 449 -8.68 -25.23 4.24
C MET A 449 -7.38 -25.74 3.60
N ASP A 450 -6.44 -26.21 4.42
CA ASP A 450 -5.08 -26.54 3.95
C ASP A 450 -4.92 -28.00 3.50
N LYS A 451 -5.70 -28.92 4.07
CA LYS A 451 -5.49 -30.37 3.94
C LYS A 451 -6.71 -31.09 3.33
N SER A 452 -7.62 -30.36 2.70
CA SER A 452 -8.75 -30.92 1.96
C SER A 452 -9.07 -30.08 0.71
N PRO A 453 -9.82 -30.63 -0.27
CA PRO A 453 -10.34 -29.85 -1.39
C PRO A 453 -11.66 -29.10 -1.05
N HIS A 454 -12.09 -29.12 0.20
CA HIS A 454 -13.39 -28.61 0.64
C HIS A 454 -13.24 -27.31 1.44
N VAL A 455 -14.30 -26.50 1.46
CA VAL A 455 -14.39 -25.30 2.30
C VAL A 455 -15.00 -25.62 3.66
N MET A 456 -16.01 -26.50 3.73
CA MET A 456 -16.76 -26.76 4.96
C MET A 456 -17.01 -28.24 5.17
N LEU A 457 -16.75 -28.73 6.39
CA LEU A 457 -17.14 -30.07 6.86
C LEU A 457 -18.09 -29.95 8.05
N ALA A 458 -18.89 -30.98 8.34
CA ALA A 458 -19.81 -30.93 9.47
C ALA A 458 -19.95 -32.28 10.20
N GLY A 459 -20.29 -32.19 11.49
CA GLY A 459 -20.62 -33.30 12.37
C GLY A 459 -19.54 -34.39 12.42
N VAL A 460 -19.99 -35.64 12.45
CA VAL A 460 -19.12 -36.83 12.58
C VAL A 460 -18.09 -36.92 11.45
N GLY A 461 -18.39 -36.41 10.25
CA GLY A 461 -17.43 -36.37 9.14
C GLY A 461 -16.25 -35.44 9.42
N ALA A 462 -16.52 -34.28 10.01
CA ALA A 462 -15.49 -33.33 10.43
C ALA A 462 -14.67 -33.86 11.62
N ASP A 463 -15.32 -34.49 12.62
CA ASP A 463 -14.62 -35.15 13.73
C ASP A 463 -13.70 -36.28 13.24
N ARG A 464 -14.15 -37.10 12.28
CA ARG A 464 -13.30 -38.15 11.67
C ARG A 464 -12.10 -37.53 10.95
N PHE A 465 -12.33 -36.50 10.15
CA PHE A 465 -11.25 -35.78 9.46
C PHE A 465 -10.24 -35.19 10.47
N SER A 466 -10.70 -34.66 11.59
CA SER A 466 -9.83 -34.16 12.67
C SER A 466 -8.84 -35.21 13.17
N VAL A 467 -9.34 -36.42 13.45
CA VAL A 467 -8.51 -37.56 13.88
C VAL A 467 -7.53 -37.97 12.78
N GLU A 468 -7.98 -38.08 11.54
CA GLU A 468 -7.11 -38.44 10.40
C GLU A 468 -5.97 -37.43 10.17
N ARG A 469 -6.19 -36.15 10.51
CA ARG A 469 -5.17 -35.10 10.41
C ARG A 469 -4.31 -34.95 11.65
N GLY A 470 -4.52 -35.78 12.68
CA GLY A 470 -3.72 -35.81 13.90
C GLY A 470 -3.89 -34.57 14.78
N LEU A 471 -5.07 -33.93 14.76
CA LEU A 471 -5.36 -32.78 15.61
C LEU A 471 -5.61 -33.23 17.05
N GLU A 472 -5.34 -32.35 18.02
CA GLU A 472 -5.56 -32.64 19.44
C GLU A 472 -7.06 -32.87 19.72
N GLN A 473 -7.34 -34.04 20.29
CA GLN A 473 -8.69 -34.41 20.72
C GLN A 473 -8.87 -34.11 22.20
N ALA A 474 -10.02 -33.59 22.58
CA ALA A 474 -10.45 -33.39 23.94
C ALA A 474 -11.58 -34.37 24.31
N ASP A 475 -11.62 -34.77 25.58
CA ASP A 475 -12.81 -35.43 26.11
C ASP A 475 -13.98 -34.43 26.12
N PRO A 476 -15.22 -34.83 25.77
CA PRO A 476 -16.38 -33.94 25.86
C PRO A 476 -16.53 -33.22 27.22
N SER A 477 -16.08 -33.83 28.32
CA SER A 477 -16.11 -33.20 29.65
C SER A 477 -15.16 -32.01 29.78
N TRP A 478 -14.16 -31.88 28.90
CA TRP A 478 -13.22 -30.77 28.90
C TRP A 478 -13.88 -29.45 28.46
N PHE A 479 -14.81 -29.52 27.50
CA PHE A 479 -15.54 -28.34 27.01
C PHE A 479 -16.51 -27.78 28.05
N ARG A 480 -16.98 -28.64 28.96
CA ARG A 480 -17.93 -28.30 30.01
C ARG A 480 -17.33 -27.36 31.05
N THR A 481 -18.11 -26.35 31.40
CA THR A 481 -17.95 -25.60 32.66
C THR A 481 -19.24 -25.64 33.46
N GLU A 482 -19.13 -25.55 34.78
CA GLU A 482 -20.29 -25.59 35.65
C GLU A 482 -21.21 -24.38 35.42
N GLU A 483 -20.64 -23.20 35.16
CA GLU A 483 -21.40 -21.99 34.84
C GLU A 483 -22.30 -22.18 33.62
N ARG A 484 -21.78 -22.75 32.52
CA ARG A 484 -22.55 -23.02 31.30
C ARG A 484 -23.59 -24.11 31.50
N TRP A 485 -23.31 -25.10 32.35
CA TRP A 485 -24.29 -26.12 32.69
C TRP A 485 -25.49 -25.53 33.44
N GLN A 486 -25.22 -24.68 34.44
CA GLN A 486 -26.28 -24.00 35.19
C GLN A 486 -27.12 -23.08 34.28
N GLN A 487 -26.52 -22.48 33.24
CA GLN A 487 -27.27 -21.75 32.20
C GLN A 487 -28.24 -22.66 31.44
N LEU A 488 -27.82 -23.88 31.07
CA LEU A 488 -28.72 -24.85 30.43
C LEU A 488 -29.89 -25.26 31.35
N LEU A 489 -29.61 -25.51 32.63
CA LEU A 489 -30.67 -25.89 33.59
C LEU A 489 -31.72 -24.79 33.72
N ARG A 490 -31.29 -23.53 33.89
CA ARG A 490 -32.20 -22.38 33.90
C ARG A 490 -32.97 -22.23 32.59
N TRP A 491 -32.32 -22.48 31.46
CA TRP A 491 -33.00 -22.46 30.16
C TRP A 491 -34.09 -23.54 30.08
N ARG A 492 -33.83 -24.76 30.57
CA ARG A 492 -34.83 -25.85 30.61
C ARG A 492 -36.02 -25.51 31.51
N GLU A 493 -35.79 -24.84 32.64
CA GLU A 493 -36.86 -24.35 33.53
C GLU A 493 -37.73 -23.30 32.84
N LYS A 494 -37.13 -22.32 32.14
CA LYS A 494 -37.85 -21.24 31.44
C LYS A 494 -38.64 -21.73 30.22
N GLN A 495 -38.16 -22.75 29.52
CA GLN A 495 -38.84 -23.33 28.35
C GLN A 495 -40.15 -24.08 28.69
N LEU A 496 -40.49 -24.22 29.98
CA LEU A 496 -41.83 -24.60 30.44
C LEU A 496 -42.79 -23.39 30.55
N GLY A 497 -42.37 -22.16 30.18
CA GLY A 497 -43.18 -20.94 30.35
C GLY A 497 -42.95 -19.74 29.39
N ALA A 498 -41.76 -19.51 28.79
CA ALA A 498 -41.52 -18.52 27.71
C ALA A 498 -40.06 -18.56 27.20
N ILE A 499 -39.83 -18.15 25.94
CA ILE A 499 -38.48 -17.93 25.37
C ILE A 499 -37.95 -16.58 25.88
N ASP A 500 -36.84 -16.59 26.61
CA ASP A 500 -36.11 -15.38 27.02
C ASP A 500 -35.24 -14.90 25.83
N PRO A 501 -35.46 -13.68 25.30
CA PRO A 501 -34.70 -13.14 24.17
C PRO A 501 -33.27 -12.72 24.52
N THR A 502 -32.93 -12.67 25.81
CA THR A 502 -31.68 -12.09 26.29
C THR A 502 -30.76 -13.17 26.87
N HIS A 503 -29.46 -13.13 26.51
CA HIS A 503 -28.33 -13.83 27.16
C HIS A 503 -27.79 -15.16 26.60
N LEU A 504 -27.95 -15.52 25.33
CA LEU A 504 -27.52 -16.85 24.84
C LEU A 504 -26.42 -16.88 23.78
N PHE A 505 -25.84 -15.74 23.40
CA PHE A 505 -24.89 -15.65 22.29
C PHE A 505 -23.51 -15.24 22.80
N GLY A 506 -22.51 -16.04 22.49
CA GLY A 506 -21.12 -15.67 22.70
C GLY A 506 -20.31 -16.32 21.60
N THR A 507 -19.58 -15.53 20.84
CA THR A 507 -18.72 -16.02 19.77
C THR A 507 -17.39 -15.30 19.94
N VAL A 508 -16.30 -16.04 19.76
CA VAL A 508 -14.96 -15.45 19.79
C VAL A 508 -14.46 -15.29 18.37
N GLY A 509 -13.59 -14.32 18.14
CA GLY A 509 -13.03 -14.14 16.82
C GLY A 509 -11.92 -13.10 16.77
N ALA A 510 -11.25 -13.09 15.63
CA ALA A 510 -10.08 -12.25 15.38
C ALA A 510 -10.02 -11.83 13.91
N VAL A 511 -9.55 -10.61 13.68
CA VAL A 511 -9.17 -10.10 12.36
C VAL A 511 -7.77 -9.51 12.43
N ALA A 512 -6.95 -9.74 11.42
CA ALA A 512 -5.57 -9.25 11.40
C ALA A 512 -5.18 -8.71 10.04
N LEU A 513 -4.23 -7.77 10.07
CA LEU A 513 -3.43 -7.30 8.95
C LEU A 513 -1.96 -7.61 9.25
N ASP A 514 -1.27 -8.33 8.37
CA ASP A 514 0.16 -8.60 8.52
C ASP A 514 1.07 -7.55 7.86
N ALA A 515 2.38 -7.72 8.05
CA ALA A 515 3.39 -6.79 7.53
C ALA A 515 3.48 -6.76 5.99
N GLU A 516 2.98 -7.79 5.32
CA GLU A 516 2.84 -7.83 3.85
C GLU A 516 1.53 -7.19 3.36
N GLY A 517 0.67 -6.75 4.28
CA GLY A 517 -0.62 -6.14 3.96
C GLY A 517 -1.73 -7.16 3.66
N ASN A 518 -1.56 -8.43 4.06
CA ASN A 518 -2.62 -9.43 3.91
C ASN A 518 -3.58 -9.40 5.10
N LEU A 519 -4.85 -9.60 4.79
CA LEU A 519 -5.95 -9.65 5.77
C LEU A 519 -6.33 -11.11 6.07
N ALA A 520 -6.76 -11.39 7.29
CA ALA A 520 -7.35 -12.67 7.66
C ALA A 520 -8.45 -12.49 8.71
N ALA A 521 -9.38 -13.45 8.76
CA ALA A 521 -10.44 -13.51 9.76
C ALA A 521 -10.59 -14.94 10.30
N ALA A 522 -10.90 -15.06 11.58
CA ALA A 522 -11.19 -16.31 12.26
C ALA A 522 -12.33 -16.12 13.28
N THR A 523 -13.24 -17.08 13.35
CA THR A 523 -14.39 -17.03 14.27
C THR A 523 -14.66 -18.44 14.82
N SER A 524 -14.98 -18.56 16.11
CA SER A 524 -15.29 -19.84 16.76
C SER A 524 -16.39 -19.67 17.82
N THR A 525 -17.25 -20.68 17.98
CA THR A 525 -18.40 -20.62 18.89
C THR A 525 -18.86 -22.00 19.38
N GLY A 526 -19.48 -22.03 20.56
CA GLY A 526 -20.35 -23.13 21.01
C GLY A 526 -21.79 -23.04 20.47
N GLY A 527 -22.14 -21.95 19.79
CA GLY A 527 -23.51 -21.64 19.35
C GLY A 527 -24.33 -20.99 20.46
N MET A 528 -25.61 -21.35 20.56
CA MET A 528 -26.52 -20.82 21.58
C MET A 528 -26.95 -21.89 22.59
N THR A 529 -27.14 -21.51 23.84
CA THR A 529 -27.65 -22.42 24.87
C THR A 529 -29.01 -22.98 24.48
N GLY A 530 -29.18 -24.29 24.63
CA GLY A 530 -30.43 -24.97 24.30
C GLY A 530 -30.66 -25.15 22.79
N LYS A 531 -29.64 -24.92 21.95
CA LYS A 531 -29.75 -25.19 20.50
C LYS A 531 -30.17 -26.63 20.26
N ARG A 532 -31.05 -26.84 19.26
CA ARG A 532 -31.62 -28.15 18.93
C ARG A 532 -31.14 -28.64 17.57
N TRP A 533 -31.19 -29.96 17.40
CA TRP A 533 -31.15 -30.64 16.09
C TRP A 533 -29.92 -30.36 15.21
N GLY A 534 -28.80 -29.98 15.81
CA GLY A 534 -27.60 -29.61 15.07
C GLY A 534 -27.66 -28.22 14.44
N ARG A 535 -28.39 -27.27 15.05
CA ARG A 535 -28.41 -25.86 14.63
C ARG A 535 -27.00 -25.32 14.42
N VAL A 536 -26.79 -24.72 13.26
CA VAL A 536 -25.55 -24.04 12.85
C VAL A 536 -25.80 -22.54 12.81
N GLY A 537 -24.93 -21.76 13.46
CA GLY A 537 -24.99 -20.30 13.47
C GLY A 537 -24.23 -19.65 12.30
N ASP A 538 -23.98 -18.35 12.40
CA ASP A 538 -23.26 -17.55 11.41
C ASP A 538 -21.76 -17.85 11.36
N SER A 539 -21.15 -18.21 12.50
CA SER A 539 -19.69 -18.32 12.65
C SER A 539 -19.00 -19.19 11.60
N PRO A 540 -19.46 -20.42 11.27
CA PRO A 540 -18.83 -21.26 10.26
C PRO A 540 -19.26 -20.91 8.82
N ILE A 541 -20.21 -19.99 8.63
CA ILE A 541 -20.73 -19.61 7.32
C ILE A 541 -19.92 -18.45 6.76
N ILE A 542 -19.09 -18.75 5.76
CA ILE A 542 -18.27 -17.75 5.07
C ILE A 542 -19.17 -16.69 4.44
N GLY A 543 -18.94 -15.43 4.81
CA GLY A 543 -19.74 -14.28 4.39
C GLY A 543 -20.86 -13.90 5.36
N ALA A 544 -21.20 -14.73 6.35
CA ALA A 544 -22.11 -14.35 7.44
C ALA A 544 -21.33 -13.94 8.69
N GLY A 545 -20.66 -14.89 9.35
CA GLY A 545 -19.89 -14.65 10.56
C GLY A 545 -18.40 -14.40 10.34
N THR A 546 -17.83 -14.96 9.26
CA THR A 546 -16.40 -14.88 8.95
C THR A 546 -16.18 -14.51 7.49
N TYR A 547 -15.37 -13.50 7.20
CA TYR A 547 -15.00 -13.17 5.83
C TYR A 547 -13.67 -12.41 5.77
N ALA A 548 -12.85 -12.65 4.75
CA ALA A 548 -11.64 -11.86 4.50
C ALA A 548 -11.35 -11.76 3.00
N LYS A 549 -10.98 -10.55 2.55
CA LYS A 549 -10.51 -10.31 1.18
C LYS A 549 -9.57 -9.10 1.13
N ASN A 550 -8.34 -9.30 0.65
CA ASN A 550 -7.37 -8.23 0.43
C ASN A 550 -7.94 -7.15 -0.50
N GLY A 551 -7.61 -5.90 -0.22
CA GLY A 551 -8.16 -4.73 -0.92
C GLY A 551 -9.60 -4.39 -0.54
N GLN A 552 -10.26 -5.16 0.34
CA GLN A 552 -11.57 -4.85 0.90
C GLN A 552 -11.47 -4.81 2.43
N CYS A 553 -11.86 -5.89 3.10
CA CYS A 553 -11.81 -5.99 4.55
C CYS A 553 -11.72 -7.45 5.04
N ALA A 554 -11.40 -7.61 6.32
CA ALA A 554 -11.63 -8.84 7.10
C ALA A 554 -12.66 -8.56 8.18
N VAL A 555 -13.55 -9.51 8.45
CA VAL A 555 -14.68 -9.37 9.38
C VAL A 555 -14.87 -10.65 10.18
N SER A 556 -15.10 -10.47 11.48
CA SER A 556 -15.54 -11.51 12.41
C SER A 556 -16.73 -10.99 13.21
N ALA A 557 -17.82 -11.75 13.27
CA ALA A 557 -19.08 -11.35 13.87
C ALA A 557 -19.45 -12.17 15.11
N THR A 558 -20.34 -11.61 15.93
CA THR A 558 -20.89 -12.26 17.12
C THR A 558 -22.31 -11.75 17.39
N GLY A 559 -23.26 -12.65 17.63
CA GLY A 559 -24.62 -12.29 18.01
C GLY A 559 -25.65 -13.36 17.66
N SER A 560 -26.89 -12.92 17.42
CA SER A 560 -28.00 -13.77 16.99
C SER A 560 -27.80 -14.28 15.56
N GLY A 561 -27.06 -15.39 15.42
CA GLY A 561 -26.55 -15.91 14.14
C GLY A 561 -27.56 -16.06 13.00
N GLU A 562 -28.83 -16.36 13.29
CA GLU A 562 -29.89 -16.44 12.28
C GLU A 562 -30.05 -15.13 11.48
N TYR A 563 -29.92 -13.98 12.13
CA TYR A 563 -30.04 -12.67 11.47
C TYR A 563 -28.76 -12.28 10.73
N PHE A 564 -27.59 -12.63 11.27
CA PHE A 564 -26.30 -12.41 10.60
C PHE A 564 -26.19 -13.22 9.30
N ILE A 565 -26.73 -14.45 9.27
CA ILE A 565 -26.85 -15.25 8.04
C ILE A 565 -27.78 -14.56 7.04
N ARG A 566 -28.97 -14.14 7.48
CA ARG A 566 -29.98 -13.50 6.60
C ARG A 566 -29.48 -12.21 5.97
N GLU A 567 -28.68 -11.42 6.69
CA GLU A 567 -28.06 -10.19 6.19
C GLU A 567 -26.73 -10.41 5.46
N SER A 568 -26.18 -11.63 5.47
CA SER A 568 -24.82 -11.91 5.00
C SER A 568 -23.81 -10.91 5.57
N ALA A 569 -23.87 -10.70 6.90
CA ALA A 569 -23.31 -9.53 7.57
C ALA A 569 -21.83 -9.30 7.25
N ALA A 570 -20.97 -10.32 7.43
CA ALA A 570 -19.53 -10.18 7.19
C ALA A 570 -19.21 -9.78 5.74
N ARG A 571 -19.91 -10.36 4.75
CA ARG A 571 -19.73 -10.01 3.35
C ARG A 571 -20.27 -8.63 3.03
N GLN A 572 -21.40 -8.27 3.62
CA GLN A 572 -22.07 -6.98 3.41
C GLN A 572 -21.16 -5.80 3.77
N VAL A 573 -20.39 -5.89 4.86
CA VAL A 573 -19.39 -4.86 5.24
C VAL A 573 -18.37 -4.66 4.12
N CYS A 574 -17.76 -5.74 3.61
CA CYS A 574 -16.73 -5.63 2.58
C CYS A 574 -17.29 -5.16 1.23
N ASP A 575 -18.52 -5.56 0.87
CA ASP A 575 -19.18 -5.08 -0.35
C ASP A 575 -19.54 -3.59 -0.26
N ARG A 576 -19.93 -3.08 0.92
CA ARG A 576 -20.15 -1.63 1.13
C ARG A 576 -18.86 -0.82 0.95
N VAL A 577 -17.75 -1.29 1.52
CA VAL A 577 -16.43 -0.65 1.32
C VAL A 577 -16.06 -0.68 -0.16
N ALA A 578 -16.12 -1.86 -0.78
CA ALA A 578 -15.60 -2.06 -2.13
C ALA A 578 -16.47 -1.43 -3.24
N TRP A 579 -17.80 -1.41 -3.07
CA TRP A 579 -18.72 -1.01 -4.14
C TRP A 579 -19.33 0.37 -3.92
N LYS A 580 -19.41 0.85 -2.67
CA LYS A 580 -19.95 2.17 -2.35
C LYS A 580 -18.89 3.17 -1.88
N GLY A 581 -17.66 2.73 -1.63
CA GLY A 581 -16.63 3.58 -1.06
C GLY A 581 -16.96 4.07 0.37
N GLU A 582 -17.83 3.36 1.08
CA GLU A 582 -18.14 3.67 2.49
C GLU A 582 -16.87 3.47 3.34
N SER A 583 -16.68 4.31 4.36
CA SER A 583 -15.62 4.06 5.35
C SER A 583 -15.87 2.72 6.05
N LEU A 584 -14.81 2.02 6.45
CA LEU A 584 -14.96 0.72 7.12
C LEU A 584 -15.85 0.81 8.37
N ARG A 585 -15.72 1.90 9.13
CA ARG A 585 -16.52 2.17 10.32
C ARG A 585 -18.00 2.34 9.99
N ASP A 586 -18.32 3.15 8.97
CA ASP A 586 -19.70 3.38 8.56
C ASP A 586 -20.33 2.12 7.96
N ALA A 587 -19.58 1.38 7.15
CA ALA A 587 -20.01 0.10 6.59
C ALA A 587 -20.30 -0.94 7.68
N ALA A 588 -19.42 -1.05 8.68
CA ALA A 588 -19.59 -1.91 9.84
C ALA A 588 -20.85 -1.53 10.64
N GLN A 589 -21.00 -0.25 10.97
CA GLN A 589 -22.14 0.23 11.75
C GLN A 589 -23.46 0.07 10.99
N ALA A 590 -23.51 0.43 9.70
CA ALA A 590 -24.71 0.29 8.88
C ALA A 590 -25.15 -1.18 8.75
N THR A 591 -24.20 -2.10 8.64
CA THR A 591 -24.48 -3.54 8.58
C THR A 591 -25.07 -4.05 9.90
N ILE A 592 -24.49 -3.65 11.04
CA ILE A 592 -25.02 -4.03 12.35
C ILE A 592 -26.41 -3.42 12.61
N MET A 593 -26.67 -2.20 12.13
CA MET A 593 -28.02 -1.62 12.17
C MET A 593 -29.01 -2.37 11.27
N ALA A 594 -28.58 -2.88 10.11
CA ALA A 594 -29.42 -3.70 9.24
C ALA A 594 -29.81 -5.03 9.90
N VAL A 595 -28.86 -5.69 10.57
CA VAL A 595 -29.14 -6.86 11.42
C VAL A 595 -30.17 -6.52 12.50
N GLY A 596 -30.02 -5.36 13.16
CA GLY A 596 -30.98 -4.83 14.13
C GLY A 596 -32.38 -4.61 13.57
N ALA A 597 -32.48 -4.09 12.35
CA ALA A 597 -33.75 -3.79 11.70
C ALA A 597 -34.60 -5.04 11.43
N ILE A 598 -33.96 -6.22 11.31
CA ILE A 598 -34.66 -7.49 11.16
C ILE A 598 -34.83 -8.26 12.48
N GLY A 599 -34.44 -7.66 13.61
CA GLY A 599 -34.62 -8.21 14.96
C GLY A 599 -33.40 -8.85 15.59
N GLY A 600 -32.21 -8.73 14.99
CA GLY A 600 -30.97 -9.32 15.50
C GLY A 600 -30.13 -8.37 16.36
N ASP A 601 -29.55 -8.94 17.41
CA ASP A 601 -28.61 -8.29 18.33
C ASP A 601 -27.18 -8.85 18.18
N GLY A 602 -26.18 -8.01 18.44
CA GLY A 602 -24.78 -8.40 18.49
C GLY A 602 -23.79 -7.31 18.11
N GLY A 603 -22.69 -7.73 17.50
CA GLY A 603 -21.63 -6.87 17.01
C GLY A 603 -20.69 -7.57 16.03
N LEU A 604 -19.76 -6.80 15.49
CA LEU A 604 -18.68 -7.31 14.65
C LEU A 604 -17.42 -6.47 14.81
N ILE A 605 -16.29 -7.09 14.50
CA ILE A 605 -15.01 -6.44 14.29
C ILE A 605 -14.66 -6.52 12.81
N ALA A 606 -14.11 -5.45 12.27
CA ALA A 606 -13.62 -5.41 10.89
C ALA A 606 -12.23 -4.78 10.81
N MET A 607 -11.40 -5.23 9.87
CA MET A 607 -10.06 -4.69 9.62
C MET A 607 -9.93 -4.33 8.14
N GLY A 608 -9.49 -3.10 7.87
CA GLY A 608 -9.18 -2.62 6.54
C GLY A 608 -7.69 -2.75 6.21
N PRO A 609 -7.31 -2.49 4.94
CA PRO A 609 -5.90 -2.46 4.51
C PRO A 609 -5.06 -1.34 5.18
N ASP A 610 -5.72 -0.37 5.79
CA ASP A 610 -5.11 0.69 6.60
C ASP A 610 -4.67 0.21 8.00
N GLY A 611 -5.06 -1.00 8.40
CA GLY A 611 -4.75 -1.56 9.71
C GLY A 611 -5.50 -0.90 10.87
N ARG A 612 -6.55 -0.12 10.62
CA ARG A 612 -7.39 0.45 11.67
C ARG A 612 -8.66 -0.39 11.82
N PRO A 613 -8.86 -1.07 12.96
CA PRO A 613 -10.05 -1.87 13.15
C PRO A 613 -11.30 -1.01 13.39
N ALA A 614 -12.43 -1.44 12.85
CA ALA A 614 -13.74 -0.94 13.20
C ALA A 614 -14.44 -1.91 14.15
N PHE A 615 -15.12 -1.38 15.16
CA PHE A 615 -15.96 -2.12 16.09
C PHE A 615 -17.38 -1.58 15.98
N ALA A 616 -18.34 -2.43 15.61
CA ALA A 616 -19.75 -2.07 15.50
C ALA A 616 -20.59 -2.94 16.42
N ILE A 617 -21.50 -2.33 17.18
CA ILE A 617 -22.30 -2.97 18.23
C ILE A 617 -23.71 -2.35 18.17
N ASN A 618 -24.77 -3.17 18.20
CA ASN A 618 -26.16 -2.73 18.41
C ASN A 618 -26.75 -3.28 19.73
N ASP A 619 -25.89 -3.81 20.57
CA ASP A 619 -26.13 -4.34 21.91
C ASP A 619 -25.41 -3.51 22.99
N LEU A 620 -25.56 -3.85 24.27
CA LEU A 620 -25.03 -3.09 25.42
C LEU A 620 -23.52 -3.27 25.63
N GLY A 621 -22.91 -4.33 25.09
CA GLY A 621 -21.47 -4.54 25.19
C GLY A 621 -20.92 -5.60 24.24
N MET A 622 -19.59 -5.59 24.10
CA MET A 622 -18.81 -6.59 23.38
C MET A 622 -17.42 -6.67 23.99
N TYR A 623 -17.04 -7.84 24.50
CA TYR A 623 -15.66 -8.13 24.89
C TYR A 623 -14.77 -7.96 23.67
N ARG A 624 -13.88 -6.98 23.65
CA ARG A 624 -13.09 -6.63 22.47
C ARG A 624 -11.72 -6.09 22.83
N GLY A 625 -10.80 -6.16 21.89
CA GLY A 625 -9.51 -5.51 22.04
C GLY A 625 -8.76 -5.37 20.74
N LEU A 626 -7.72 -4.55 20.76
CA LEU A 626 -6.82 -4.34 19.64
C LEU A 626 -5.37 -4.23 20.09
N MET A 627 -4.46 -4.56 19.18
CA MET A 627 -3.04 -4.30 19.30
C MET A 627 -2.47 -4.05 17.91
N SER A 628 -1.54 -3.12 17.79
CA SER A 628 -0.82 -2.80 16.56
C SER A 628 0.68 -2.78 16.80
N ALA A 629 1.47 -2.80 15.73
CA ALA A 629 2.92 -2.80 15.80
C ALA A 629 3.48 -1.71 16.71
N GLY A 630 4.28 -2.09 17.72
CA GLY A 630 4.88 -1.17 18.69
C GLY A 630 3.92 -0.66 19.78
N GLY A 631 2.63 -1.00 19.70
CA GLY A 631 1.62 -0.66 20.69
C GLY A 631 1.53 -1.66 21.85
N SER A 632 0.70 -1.33 22.84
CA SER A 632 0.29 -2.26 23.90
C SER A 632 -1.15 -2.73 23.68
N PRO A 633 -1.53 -3.92 24.17
CA PRO A 633 -2.90 -4.40 24.15
C PRO A 633 -3.87 -3.39 24.77
N GLN A 634 -4.96 -3.10 24.06
CA GLN A 634 -6.07 -2.31 24.56
C GLN A 634 -7.33 -3.18 24.59
N THR A 635 -8.09 -3.12 25.69
CA THR A 635 -9.28 -3.94 25.88
C THR A 635 -10.47 -3.10 26.32
N ALA A 636 -11.66 -3.46 25.83
CA ALA A 636 -12.91 -2.82 26.16
C ALA A 636 -14.02 -3.87 26.27
N ILE A 637 -15.02 -3.59 27.10
CA ILE A 637 -16.15 -4.51 27.32
C ILE A 637 -17.47 -3.80 27.03
N PHE A 638 -17.70 -2.64 27.62
CA PHE A 638 -18.97 -1.92 27.48
C PHE A 638 -19.00 -1.09 26.18
N ALA A 639 -20.19 -0.80 25.67
CA ALA A 639 -20.37 -0.08 24.40
C ALA A 639 -19.83 1.36 24.44
N ASP A 640 -19.83 2.00 25.61
CA ASP A 640 -19.35 3.37 25.83
C ASP A 640 -17.82 3.47 26.01
N GLU A 641 -17.13 2.35 26.21
CA GLU A 641 -15.66 2.33 26.30
C GLU A 641 -15.01 2.58 24.94
N LYS A 642 -14.09 3.53 24.88
CA LYS A 642 -13.32 3.80 23.67
C LYS A 642 -11.98 3.08 23.74
N LEU A 643 -11.64 2.38 22.66
CA LEU A 643 -10.26 2.00 22.37
C LEU A 643 -9.60 3.20 21.67
N ALA A 644 -8.31 3.45 21.90
CA ALA A 644 -7.61 4.53 21.23
C ALA A 644 -7.47 4.25 19.73
N ASP A 645 -7.73 5.27 18.92
CA ASP A 645 -7.71 5.25 17.44
C ASP A 645 -6.29 5.22 16.86
#